data_AF-A0A7S6RGF8-F1
#
_entry.id   AF-A0A7S6RGF8-F1
#
_cell.length_a   1.000
_cell.length_b   1.000
_cell.length_c   1.000
_cell.angle_alpha   90.00
_cell.angle_beta   90.00
_cell.angle_gamma   90.00
#
_symmetry.space_group_name_H-M   'P 1'
#
loop_
_entity.id
_entity.type
_entity.pdbx_description
1 polymer ?
#
loop_
_entity_poly.entity_id
_entity_poly.type
_entity_poly.pdbx_seq_one_letter_code
_entity_poly.pdbx_strand_id
1 'polypeptide(L)'
;MTKILPRQALNKAFLKVKPYRNQNDSNTLDQGFYSELLHIIGLTETKEGGKKLIQRQKAGSRNPGSLIENAISQLDSLDKISRIEKPEQFGLTEQDRLFNIALELAITWINRILFLKLLEAQLIRYHKHDTSFGFLNLDKVKNYDDLNSLFFSVLARLPGERTPSLQKIFTHVPYLNSSLFEPTDIEQITIFMSNLTDEHLNIFDATVLKDSNGKKRTGSIRTLEYLLEFLNAYDFSSEGSEDIQEENKRLINASVLGLIFEKINGYQDGSFFTPGFITMYMCRETIRRAVVQKFNQVKGWNCQDIDQLYEEIRDKQEANQVINSLKICDPAVGSGHFLVSALNEVIAVKSELKILLDRQGKTLRDYQVEVVNDELVVTDDDGLLFEYNPQSKESQRVQEALFHEKQRIIEGCLFGVDVNPNSVKICRLRLWIELLKNAYYLADGNYSQLETLPNIDINIKCGNSLISRFALDGDLRPALKKTKYSIDGYRHAVQIYRHAENKQQKREMERLIDDIKGNLKNTLQGIDRNKQKLRGLEGEVYNLENQVLLFEETKGEKKAREKKIVKLNNEISQLRAEIEEIESGKIYENSLEWRFEFPEVLDDQGVFLGFDVVIGNPPYIRQEEIKELKGTLQQNYECYVGTADLFVYFYELGLRLLKPLGHLTYISSNKYFRAGYGERLRGLLTQKTTIYNLIDFGDFPVFEEAIAYPSIIALGKLQSEGNQVRALYWDRAIEENIVQFPRVLDEEGLIIPQENLKPDGWRVESSQVLELLGKLRNIGQPLGEYVKGRFYRGILTGFNQAFVVDRVTRDRLINEHPSSAEVLKPFLRGRDVKRWCVNFADLYLIKIESSENKKHPWSDKSQKEADKIFAKTYPGIYQYFEQFRKSLIKRCDQGKFFWELRSCIYWEEFEQPKIIWGNLATKPQFAIAKQGFYLSAPANLVVSPENEHILAILNSKITQFYIKQIAATRQGGFIEFKPMYVSQIPIPTATKKQHKLLEQIVEQILTVKQADPQADTTPLEAEIDQVVYQLYNLTAEEIKIIEGKQSRY
;
A
#
# COMPACT_ATOMS: atom_id res chain seq x y z
N MET A 1 -45.93 -34.73 -9.43
CA MET A 1 -46.41 -33.35 -9.64
C MET A 1 -45.65 -32.46 -8.69
N THR A 2 -44.55 -31.86 -9.15
CA THR A 2 -43.64 -31.10 -8.28
C THR A 2 -43.25 -29.87 -9.09
N LYS A 3 -43.88 -28.73 -8.76
CA LYS A 3 -43.63 -27.45 -9.43
C LYS A 3 -42.22 -26.98 -9.09
N ILE A 4 -41.37 -26.94 -10.10
CA ILE A 4 -40.06 -26.31 -10.09
C ILE A 4 -40.30 -24.79 -10.04
N LEU A 5 -39.85 -24.14 -8.96
CA LEU A 5 -39.75 -22.68 -8.86
C LEU A 5 -38.38 -22.23 -9.40
N PRO A 6 -38.26 -21.07 -10.08
CA PRO A 6 -36.99 -20.61 -10.66
C PRO A 6 -35.99 -20.22 -9.56
N ARG A 7 -34.74 -20.72 -9.68
CA ARG A 7 -33.57 -20.41 -8.85
C ARG A 7 -33.04 -18.97 -9.07
N GLN A 8 -33.89 -17.96 -8.95
CA GLN A 8 -33.46 -16.54 -8.83
C GLN A 8 -33.48 -16.05 -7.36
N ALA A 9 -33.49 -16.98 -6.39
CA ALA A 9 -33.74 -16.68 -4.98
C ALA A 9 -32.57 -16.96 -4.02
N LEU A 10 -31.38 -17.36 -4.50
CA LEU A 10 -30.22 -17.68 -3.66
C LEU A 10 -29.29 -16.49 -3.35
N ASN A 11 -29.52 -15.31 -3.94
CA ASN A 11 -28.94 -14.04 -3.49
C ASN A 11 -29.52 -13.52 -2.15
N LYS A 12 -30.32 -14.33 -1.44
CA LYS A 12 -30.96 -13.97 -0.15
C LYS A 12 -30.21 -14.47 1.08
N ALA A 13 -29.09 -15.17 0.96
CA ALA A 13 -28.32 -15.61 2.13
C ALA A 13 -27.74 -14.42 2.94
N PHE A 14 -27.52 -13.26 2.31
CA PHE A 14 -27.16 -12.01 3.02
C PHE A 14 -28.30 -11.36 3.81
N LEU A 15 -29.56 -11.83 3.67
CA LEU A 15 -30.75 -11.16 4.20
C LEU A 15 -31.44 -11.90 5.36
N LYS A 16 -30.92 -13.04 5.82
CA LYS A 16 -31.55 -13.82 6.91
C LYS A 16 -30.66 -14.23 8.08
N VAL A 17 -29.42 -13.74 8.13
CA VAL A 17 -28.77 -13.60 9.43
C VAL A 17 -29.36 -12.32 10.04
N LYS A 18 -30.10 -12.45 11.15
CA LYS A 18 -30.52 -11.26 11.94
C LYS A 18 -29.29 -10.36 12.08
N PRO A 19 -29.40 -9.03 11.91
CA PRO A 19 -28.28 -8.15 12.12
C PRO A 19 -27.79 -8.42 13.54
N TYR A 20 -26.56 -8.93 13.66
CA TYR A 20 -25.81 -8.88 14.91
C TYR A 20 -25.79 -7.40 15.31
N ARG A 21 -26.75 -7.05 16.16
CA ARG A 21 -26.96 -5.69 16.66
C ARG A 21 -25.76 -5.39 17.55
N ASN A 22 -24.94 -4.44 17.12
CA ASN A 22 -23.92 -3.75 17.92
C ASN A 22 -23.07 -4.68 18.79
N GLN A 23 -22.07 -5.33 18.19
CA GLN A 23 -20.83 -5.64 18.92
C GLN A 23 -19.65 -5.39 17.98
N ASN A 24 -18.56 -4.88 18.55
CA ASN A 24 -17.31 -4.55 17.86
C ASN A 24 -16.95 -5.66 16.86
N ASP A 25 -16.44 -5.28 15.68
CA ASP A 25 -15.76 -6.22 14.78
C ASP A 25 -14.76 -7.02 15.65
N SER A 26 -14.97 -8.34 15.76
CA SER A 26 -14.18 -9.23 16.62
C SER A 26 -12.70 -9.25 16.23
N ASN A 27 -12.39 -8.76 15.02
CA ASN A 27 -11.04 -8.55 14.52
C ASN A 27 -10.45 -7.17 14.88
N THR A 28 -11.15 -6.34 15.67
CA THR A 28 -10.59 -5.06 16.11
C THR A 28 -9.49 -5.25 17.15
N LEU A 29 -8.45 -4.42 17.02
CA LEU A 29 -7.30 -4.44 17.92
C LEU A 29 -7.73 -4.13 19.36
N ASP A 30 -7.52 -5.09 20.28
CA ASP A 30 -7.61 -4.80 21.71
C ASP A 30 -6.45 -3.87 22.13
N GLN A 31 -6.78 -2.59 22.34
CA GLN A 31 -5.81 -1.56 22.70
C GLN A 31 -5.12 -1.82 24.05
N GLY A 32 -5.79 -2.51 24.97
CA GLY A 32 -5.23 -2.87 26.28
C GLY A 32 -4.14 -3.92 26.13
N PHE A 33 -4.47 -5.04 25.46
CA PHE A 33 -3.51 -6.10 25.13
C PHE A 33 -2.33 -5.55 24.34
N TYR A 34 -2.60 -4.77 23.29
CA TYR A 34 -1.56 -4.18 22.43
C TYR A 34 -0.60 -3.28 23.21
N SER A 35 -1.12 -2.33 23.98
CA SER A 35 -0.29 -1.36 24.71
C SER A 35 0.54 -2.03 25.81
N GLU A 36 -0.05 -3.00 26.52
CA GLU A 36 0.64 -3.75 27.58
C GLU A 36 1.70 -4.70 27.00
N LEU A 37 1.44 -5.34 25.85
CA LEU A 37 2.43 -6.16 25.14
C LEU A 37 3.62 -5.32 24.65
N LEU A 38 3.38 -4.12 24.09
CA LEU A 38 4.46 -3.20 23.71
C LEU A 38 5.35 -2.85 24.91
N HIS A 39 4.72 -2.59 26.08
CA HIS A 39 5.43 -2.29 27.32
C HIS A 39 6.33 -3.46 27.76
N ILE A 40 5.84 -4.70 27.70
CA ILE A 40 6.63 -5.91 28.02
C ILE A 40 7.82 -6.09 27.06
N ILE A 41 7.59 -5.82 25.76
CA ILE A 41 8.66 -5.89 24.74
C ILE A 41 9.71 -4.79 24.95
N GLY A 42 9.32 -3.61 25.41
CA GLY A 42 10.20 -2.44 25.58
C GLY A 42 9.98 -1.33 24.53
N LEU A 43 8.79 -1.30 23.93
CA LEU A 43 8.40 -0.36 22.88
C LEU A 43 7.31 0.61 23.37
N THR A 44 7.12 1.71 22.64
CA THR A 44 6.01 2.66 22.84
C THR A 44 5.50 3.17 21.51
N GLU A 45 4.20 3.45 21.44
CA GLU A 45 3.58 4.18 20.34
C GLU A 45 3.71 5.69 20.60
N THR A 46 4.33 6.44 19.69
CA THR A 46 4.43 7.91 19.72
C THR A 46 3.73 8.51 18.51
N LYS A 47 3.22 9.74 18.64
CA LYS A 47 2.57 10.46 17.54
C LYS A 47 3.50 11.54 16.99
N GLU A 48 4.03 11.35 15.80
CA GLU A 48 4.87 12.32 15.08
C GLU A 48 4.20 12.76 13.77
N GLY A 49 3.97 14.06 13.58
CA GLY A 49 3.44 14.60 12.33
C GLY A 49 2.04 14.07 11.93
N GLY A 50 1.27 13.53 12.88
CA GLY A 50 -0.03 12.89 12.61
C GLY A 50 0.04 11.38 12.37
N LYS A 51 1.23 10.79 12.24
CA LYS A 51 1.46 9.34 12.17
C LYS A 51 1.76 8.79 13.56
N LYS A 52 1.23 7.61 13.87
CA LYS A 52 1.68 6.81 15.03
C LYS A 52 2.95 6.07 14.61
N LEU A 53 3.97 6.05 15.44
CA LEU A 53 5.23 5.34 15.19
C LEU A 53 5.54 4.51 16.42
N ILE A 54 5.94 3.26 16.21
CA ILE A 54 6.47 2.45 17.31
C ILE A 54 7.96 2.69 17.39
N GLN A 55 8.40 3.10 18.58
CA GLN A 55 9.77 3.47 18.83
C GLN A 55 10.25 2.80 20.12
N ARG A 56 11.57 2.62 20.21
CA ARG A 56 12.23 2.26 21.47
C ARG A 56 11.88 3.29 22.54
N GLN A 57 11.66 2.84 23.78
CA GLN A 57 11.42 3.74 24.90
C GLN A 57 12.54 4.80 25.03
N LYS A 58 12.16 6.01 25.46
CA LYS A 58 13.11 7.11 25.68
C LYS A 58 14.15 6.70 26.73
N ALA A 59 15.39 7.17 26.63
CA ALA A 59 16.50 6.72 27.47
C ALA A 59 16.21 6.70 28.98
N GLY A 60 15.44 7.67 29.51
CA GLY A 60 15.07 7.72 30.94
C GLY A 60 13.89 6.83 31.35
N SER A 61 13.22 6.17 30.42
CA SER A 61 12.05 5.31 30.63
C SER A 61 12.31 3.86 30.21
N ARG A 62 13.54 3.54 29.76
CA ARG A 62 13.96 2.17 29.43
C ARG A 62 14.07 1.35 30.71
N ASN A 63 13.55 0.14 30.68
CA ASN A 63 13.66 -0.80 31.79
C ASN A 63 14.51 -2.01 31.34
N PRO A 64 15.62 -2.34 32.03
CA PRO A 64 16.46 -3.50 31.70
C PRO A 64 15.70 -4.84 31.67
N GLY A 65 14.57 -4.94 32.37
CA GLY A 65 13.70 -6.11 32.35
C GLY A 65 12.93 -6.31 31.05
N SER A 66 12.69 -5.25 30.26
CA SER A 66 11.99 -5.42 28.97
C SER A 66 12.80 -6.28 27.99
N LEU A 67 12.09 -7.05 27.14
CA LEU A 67 12.74 -8.06 26.27
C LEU A 67 13.84 -7.46 25.38
N ILE A 68 13.58 -6.29 24.79
CA ILE A 68 14.55 -5.62 23.91
C ILE A 68 15.78 -5.14 24.70
N GLU A 69 15.59 -4.50 25.86
CA GLU A 69 16.72 -3.97 26.63
C GLU A 69 17.58 -5.11 27.20
N ASN A 70 16.94 -6.20 27.63
CA ASN A 70 17.62 -7.40 28.08
C ASN A 70 18.44 -8.01 26.93
N ALA A 71 17.84 -8.19 25.75
CA ALA A 71 18.53 -8.70 24.56
C ALA A 71 19.70 -7.79 24.14
N ILE A 72 19.52 -6.46 24.13
CA ILE A 72 20.60 -5.50 23.85
C ILE A 72 21.76 -5.68 24.81
N SER A 73 21.48 -5.80 26.13
CA SER A 73 22.52 -6.00 27.13
C SER A 73 23.31 -7.30 26.89
N GLN A 74 22.64 -8.37 26.46
CA GLN A 74 23.30 -9.64 26.15
C GLN A 74 24.09 -9.58 24.83
N LEU A 75 23.55 -8.94 23.80
CA LEU A 75 24.23 -8.75 22.51
C LEU A 75 25.51 -7.95 22.64
N ASP A 76 25.47 -6.87 23.44
CA ASP A 76 26.58 -5.98 23.70
C ASP A 76 27.65 -6.66 24.57
N SER A 77 27.26 -7.22 25.72
CA SER A 77 28.20 -7.87 26.66
C SER A 77 28.94 -9.07 26.08
N LEU A 78 28.33 -9.79 25.13
CA LEU A 78 28.91 -10.96 24.48
C LEU A 78 29.59 -10.65 23.14
N ASP A 79 29.66 -9.36 22.76
CA ASP A 79 30.18 -8.87 21.47
C ASP A 79 29.66 -9.71 20.28
N LYS A 80 28.33 -9.83 20.17
CA LYS A 80 27.70 -10.69 19.16
C LYS A 80 27.59 -10.04 17.78
N ILE A 81 27.56 -8.71 17.72
CA ILE A 81 27.45 -7.97 16.46
C ILE A 81 28.69 -8.19 15.58
N SER A 82 29.88 -8.35 16.18
CA SER A 82 31.12 -8.59 15.44
C SER A 82 31.13 -9.91 14.65
N ARG A 83 30.20 -10.83 14.93
CA ARG A 83 30.07 -12.13 14.26
C ARG A 83 29.16 -12.11 13.03
N ILE A 84 28.44 -11.00 12.81
CA ILE A 84 27.54 -10.84 11.67
C ILE A 84 28.37 -10.40 10.47
N GLU A 85 28.22 -11.07 9.32
CA GLU A 85 29.00 -10.73 8.11
C GLU A 85 28.71 -9.32 7.59
N LYS A 86 27.45 -8.88 7.66
CA LYS A 86 26.98 -7.58 7.15
C LYS A 86 26.17 -6.80 8.19
N PRO A 87 26.80 -6.32 9.28
CA PRO A 87 26.08 -5.66 10.36
C PRO A 87 25.47 -4.33 9.94
N GLU A 88 25.94 -3.72 8.84
CA GLU A 88 25.45 -2.44 8.32
C GLU A 88 23.99 -2.51 7.83
N GLN A 89 23.49 -3.72 7.50
CA GLN A 89 22.10 -3.93 7.12
C GLN A 89 21.12 -3.62 8.27
N PHE A 90 21.59 -3.72 9.51
CA PHE A 90 20.79 -3.48 10.71
C PHE A 90 20.91 -2.04 11.23
N GLY A 91 21.57 -1.13 10.52
CA GLY A 91 21.64 0.28 10.89
C GLY A 91 23.02 0.91 10.69
N LEU A 92 23.03 2.24 10.69
CA LEU A 92 24.24 3.04 10.46
C LEU A 92 25.09 3.16 11.72
N THR A 93 24.47 3.20 12.90
CA THR A 93 25.17 3.28 14.19
C THR A 93 25.13 1.95 14.93
N GLU A 94 26.08 1.73 15.84
CA GLU A 94 26.12 0.53 16.70
C GLU A 94 24.84 0.37 17.54
N GLN A 95 24.30 1.48 18.05
CA GLN A 95 23.05 1.47 18.82
C GLN A 95 21.84 1.11 17.95
N ASP A 96 21.80 1.54 16.69
CA ASP A 96 20.75 1.14 15.74
C ASP A 96 20.84 -0.35 15.45
N ARG A 97 22.06 -0.87 15.23
CA ARG A 97 22.31 -2.30 14.98
C ARG A 97 21.87 -3.16 16.16
N LEU A 98 22.28 -2.79 17.38
CA LEU A 98 21.87 -3.47 18.62
C LEU A 98 20.34 -3.50 18.74
N PHE A 99 19.69 -2.35 18.55
CA PHE A 99 18.24 -2.24 18.67
C PHE A 99 17.51 -3.07 17.60
N ASN A 100 17.89 -2.97 16.33
CA ASN A 100 17.19 -3.66 15.25
C ASN A 100 17.35 -5.18 15.34
N ILE A 101 18.53 -5.68 15.74
CA ILE A 101 18.74 -7.11 15.99
C ILE A 101 17.93 -7.57 17.21
N ALA A 102 17.95 -6.81 18.31
CA ALA A 102 17.17 -7.14 19.51
C ALA A 102 15.66 -7.11 19.24
N LEU A 103 15.18 -6.17 18.43
CA LEU A 103 13.79 -6.09 18.00
C LEU A 103 13.41 -7.32 17.17
N GLU A 104 14.23 -7.72 16.20
CA GLU A 104 13.98 -8.92 15.39
C GLU A 104 13.92 -10.20 16.24
N LEU A 105 14.83 -10.35 17.21
CA LEU A 105 14.82 -11.46 18.16
C LEU A 105 13.57 -11.43 19.06
N ALA A 106 13.25 -10.27 19.64
CA ALA A 106 12.09 -10.11 20.51
C ALA A 106 10.77 -10.42 19.78
N ILE A 107 10.61 -9.97 18.54
CA ILE A 107 9.46 -10.31 17.69
C ILE A 107 9.42 -11.82 17.44
N THR A 108 10.56 -12.43 17.10
CA THR A 108 10.65 -13.87 16.85
C THR A 108 10.23 -14.70 18.08
N TRP A 109 10.69 -14.31 19.27
CA TRP A 109 10.33 -15.00 20.52
C TRP A 109 8.86 -14.78 20.90
N ILE A 110 8.36 -13.55 20.84
CA ILE A 110 6.95 -13.25 21.11
C ILE A 110 6.02 -13.99 20.14
N ASN A 111 6.39 -14.08 18.85
CA ASN A 111 5.65 -14.86 17.85
C ASN A 111 5.50 -16.32 18.27
N ARG A 112 6.59 -16.96 18.71
CA ARG A 112 6.56 -18.35 19.20
C ARG A 112 5.70 -18.50 20.45
N ILE A 113 5.80 -17.56 21.40
CA ILE A 113 5.03 -17.60 22.66
C ILE A 113 3.53 -17.45 22.38
N LEU A 114 3.14 -16.49 21.53
CA LEU A 114 1.74 -16.27 21.16
C LEU A 114 1.16 -17.46 20.39
N PHE A 115 1.93 -18.06 19.48
CA PHE A 115 1.55 -19.31 18.85
C PHE A 115 1.30 -20.43 19.87
N LEU A 116 2.18 -20.55 20.87
CA LEU A 116 2.02 -21.55 21.91
C LEU A 116 0.82 -21.29 22.79
N LYS A 117 0.46 -20.03 23.01
CA LYS A 117 -0.74 -19.68 23.77
C LYS A 117 -2.02 -20.07 23.03
N LEU A 118 -2.05 -19.89 21.71
CA LEU A 118 -3.15 -20.40 20.87
C LEU A 118 -3.22 -21.94 20.90
N LEU A 119 -2.08 -22.62 20.75
CA LEU A 119 -1.99 -24.07 20.84
C LEU A 119 -2.48 -24.57 22.20
N GLU A 120 -2.04 -23.95 23.29
CA GLU A 120 -2.48 -24.29 24.65
C GLU A 120 -3.99 -24.18 24.80
N ALA A 121 -4.58 -23.05 24.39
CA ALA A 121 -6.03 -22.83 24.44
C ALA A 121 -6.80 -23.90 23.64
N GLN A 122 -6.28 -24.27 22.48
CA GLN A 122 -6.87 -25.30 21.64
C GLN A 122 -6.78 -26.70 22.25
N LEU A 123 -5.64 -27.07 22.82
CA LEU A 123 -5.48 -28.34 23.53
C LEU A 123 -6.46 -28.43 24.70
N ILE A 124 -6.57 -27.37 25.50
CA ILE A 124 -7.53 -27.31 26.61
C ILE A 124 -8.96 -27.52 26.10
N ARG A 125 -9.34 -26.91 24.98
CA ARG A 125 -10.68 -27.09 24.37
C ARG A 125 -10.92 -28.52 23.88
N TYR A 126 -9.97 -29.11 23.15
CA TYR A 126 -10.08 -30.49 22.65
C TYR A 126 -10.32 -31.52 23.76
N HIS A 127 -9.90 -31.19 24.99
CA HIS A 127 -10.08 -31.99 26.18
C HIS A 127 -11.14 -31.41 27.14
N LYS A 128 -12.20 -30.80 26.59
CA LYS A 128 -13.38 -30.33 27.35
C LYS A 128 -13.03 -29.35 28.48
N HIS A 129 -12.15 -28.40 28.19
CA HIS A 129 -11.69 -27.37 29.13
C HIS A 129 -10.84 -27.91 30.30
N ASP A 130 -10.17 -29.06 30.14
CA ASP A 130 -9.22 -29.56 31.13
C ASP A 130 -7.95 -28.71 31.18
N THR A 131 -7.78 -27.95 32.26
CA THR A 131 -6.64 -27.04 32.48
C THR A 131 -5.30 -27.75 32.65
N SER A 132 -5.26 -29.07 32.86
CA SER A 132 -4.01 -29.84 32.99
C SER A 132 -3.18 -29.87 31.69
N PHE A 133 -3.85 -29.66 30.55
CA PHE A 133 -3.24 -29.48 29.24
C PHE A 133 -2.56 -28.11 29.08
N GLY A 134 -2.81 -27.16 29.99
CA GLY A 134 -2.10 -25.88 30.07
C GLY A 134 -0.61 -26.07 30.37
N PHE A 135 0.27 -25.36 29.67
CA PHE A 135 1.73 -25.47 29.83
C PHE A 135 2.52 -24.15 29.86
N LEU A 136 1.95 -23.01 29.52
CA LEU A 136 2.56 -21.69 29.62
C LEU A 136 2.23 -21.04 30.98
N ASN A 137 2.79 -21.63 32.04
CA ASN A 137 2.66 -21.15 33.41
C ASN A 137 3.95 -21.40 34.20
N LEU A 138 4.07 -20.74 35.35
CA LEU A 138 5.28 -20.82 36.19
C LEU A 138 5.52 -22.20 36.84
N ASP A 139 4.51 -23.08 36.89
CA ASP A 139 4.71 -24.43 37.40
C ASP A 139 5.57 -25.27 36.45
N LYS A 140 5.37 -25.08 35.14
CA LYS A 140 6.08 -25.82 34.08
C LYS A 140 7.23 -25.03 33.44
N VAL A 141 7.15 -23.70 33.38
CA VAL A 141 8.15 -22.80 32.77
C VAL A 141 8.62 -21.79 33.80
N LYS A 142 9.75 -22.06 34.47
CA LYS A 142 10.22 -21.25 35.61
C LYS A 142 11.18 -20.14 35.23
N ASN A 143 11.86 -20.29 34.10
CA ASN A 143 12.88 -19.37 33.59
C ASN A 143 12.94 -19.43 32.05
N TYR A 144 13.79 -18.58 31.46
CA TYR A 144 13.96 -18.54 30.00
C TYR A 144 14.63 -19.80 29.42
N ASP A 145 15.38 -20.57 30.21
CA ASP A 145 15.95 -21.86 29.78
C ASP A 145 14.85 -22.90 29.55
N ASP A 146 13.84 -22.95 30.42
CA ASP A 146 12.69 -23.83 30.28
C ASP A 146 11.88 -23.47 29.03
N LEU A 147 11.70 -22.17 28.77
CA LEU A 147 10.99 -21.68 27.58
C LEU A 147 11.78 -21.97 26.29
N ASN A 148 13.09 -21.78 26.31
CA ASN A 148 13.97 -22.16 25.21
C ASN A 148 13.97 -23.68 24.97
N SER A 149 13.93 -24.47 26.04
CA SER A 149 13.79 -25.93 25.98
C SER A 149 12.43 -26.34 25.41
N LEU A 150 11.36 -25.64 25.74
CA LEU A 150 10.04 -25.85 25.16
C LEU A 150 10.09 -25.67 23.63
N PHE A 151 10.74 -24.60 23.14
CA PHE A 151 10.90 -24.36 21.70
C PHE A 151 11.68 -25.48 21.01
N PHE A 152 12.91 -25.76 21.44
CA PHE A 152 13.85 -26.55 20.64
C PHE A 152 14.00 -28.01 21.07
N SER A 153 13.60 -28.34 22.31
CA SER A 153 13.76 -29.68 22.89
C SER A 153 12.44 -30.41 23.12
N VAL A 154 11.29 -29.72 23.06
CA VAL A 154 9.95 -30.32 23.23
C VAL A 154 9.15 -30.27 21.93
N LEU A 155 8.90 -29.08 21.37
CA LEU A 155 8.06 -28.92 20.18
C LEU A 155 8.75 -29.38 18.89
N ALA A 156 10.07 -29.31 18.87
CA ALA A 156 10.91 -29.71 17.74
C ALA A 156 11.52 -31.12 17.89
N ARG A 157 11.03 -31.94 18.84
CA ARG A 157 11.45 -33.33 19.05
C ARG A 157 10.26 -34.25 19.39
N LEU A 158 10.34 -35.50 18.93
CA LEU A 158 9.32 -36.52 19.22
C LEU A 158 9.26 -36.83 20.72
N PRO A 159 8.07 -37.14 21.30
CA PRO A 159 7.93 -37.43 22.73
C PRO A 159 8.89 -38.49 23.29
N GLY A 160 9.18 -39.53 22.51
CA GLY A 160 10.12 -40.61 22.89
C GLY A 160 11.61 -40.22 22.86
N GLU A 161 11.96 -39.10 22.21
CA GLU A 161 13.34 -38.59 22.12
C GLU A 161 13.64 -37.48 23.13
N ARG A 162 12.63 -37.09 23.92
CA ARG A 162 12.76 -36.08 24.98
C ARG A 162 13.52 -36.67 26.17
N THR A 163 14.21 -35.81 26.91
CA THR A 163 14.80 -36.24 28.18
C THR A 163 13.70 -36.65 29.18
N PRO A 164 13.95 -37.59 30.11
CA PRO A 164 12.93 -38.04 31.06
C PRO A 164 12.30 -36.92 31.89
N SER A 165 13.08 -35.87 32.22
CA SER A 165 12.58 -34.69 32.93
C SER A 165 11.59 -33.89 32.08
N LEU A 166 11.94 -33.58 30.82
CA LEU A 166 11.08 -32.81 29.92
C LEU A 166 9.81 -33.58 29.55
N GLN A 167 9.90 -34.90 29.38
CA GLN A 167 8.73 -35.75 29.10
C GLN A 167 7.71 -35.74 30.25
N LYS A 168 8.19 -35.65 31.49
CA LYS A 168 7.33 -35.55 32.68
C LYS A 168 6.70 -34.16 32.85
N ILE A 169 7.44 -33.09 32.53
CA ILE A 169 6.94 -31.72 32.67
C ILE A 169 5.95 -31.40 31.53
N PHE A 170 6.30 -31.74 30.29
CA PHE A 170 5.55 -31.42 29.08
C PHE A 170 4.89 -32.65 28.45
N THR A 171 4.23 -33.46 29.28
CA THR A 171 3.60 -34.72 28.87
C THR A 171 2.53 -34.53 27.80
N HIS A 172 1.73 -33.47 27.92
CA HIS A 172 0.62 -33.18 27.00
C HIS A 172 1.00 -32.28 25.82
N VAL A 173 2.27 -31.85 25.72
CA VAL A 173 2.72 -30.96 24.64
C VAL A 173 3.09 -31.79 23.40
N PRO A 174 2.44 -31.58 22.25
CA PRO A 174 2.69 -32.37 21.05
C PRO A 174 4.04 -32.01 20.40
N TYR A 175 4.45 -32.86 19.46
CA TYR A 175 5.50 -32.54 18.50
C TYR A 175 4.86 -31.90 17.26
N LEU A 176 5.43 -30.82 16.74
CA LEU A 176 4.82 -30.07 15.62
C LEU A 176 5.60 -30.11 14.31
N ASN A 177 6.86 -30.55 14.32
CA ASN A 177 7.77 -30.59 13.16
C ASN A 177 7.81 -29.29 12.31
N SER A 178 7.65 -28.12 12.93
CA SER A 178 7.52 -26.86 12.20
C SER A 178 8.83 -26.06 12.15
N SER A 179 9.10 -25.41 11.02
CA SER A 179 10.20 -24.43 10.87
C SER A 179 10.09 -23.24 11.83
N LEU A 180 8.90 -22.98 12.40
CA LEU A 180 8.70 -21.98 13.45
C LEU A 180 9.55 -22.26 14.71
N PHE A 181 9.78 -23.53 15.04
CA PHE A 181 10.52 -23.97 16.23
C PHE A 181 11.93 -24.49 15.88
N GLU A 182 12.48 -24.04 14.75
CA GLU A 182 13.89 -24.21 14.43
C GLU A 182 14.66 -22.92 14.73
N PRO A 183 15.92 -23.01 15.21
CA PRO A 183 16.76 -21.84 15.43
C PRO A 183 16.95 -21.03 14.15
N THR A 184 16.57 -19.76 14.16
CA THR A 184 16.80 -18.88 13.00
C THR A 184 18.29 -18.54 12.88
N ASP A 185 18.74 -18.14 11.69
CA ASP A 185 20.15 -17.78 11.46
C ASP A 185 20.65 -16.71 12.44
N ILE A 186 19.81 -15.69 12.71
CA ILE A 186 20.16 -14.63 13.66
C ILE A 186 20.31 -15.15 15.10
N GLU A 187 19.47 -16.11 15.54
CA GLU A 187 19.58 -16.71 16.88
C GLU A 187 20.86 -17.56 17.00
N GLN A 188 21.21 -18.29 15.94
CA GLN A 188 22.42 -19.11 15.89
C GLN A 188 23.69 -18.25 15.93
N ILE A 189 23.71 -17.12 15.22
CA ILE A 189 24.88 -16.22 15.14
C ILE A 189 24.99 -15.37 16.41
N THR A 190 23.86 -14.97 17.00
CA THR A 190 23.82 -14.02 18.13
C THR A 190 23.52 -14.67 19.47
N ILE A 191 22.27 -14.62 19.94
CA ILE A 191 21.80 -15.12 21.23
C ILE A 191 20.48 -15.90 21.08
N PHE A 192 20.27 -16.82 22.01
CA PHE A 192 19.01 -17.52 22.21
C PHE A 192 18.23 -16.90 23.37
N MET A 193 16.95 -17.26 23.51
CA MET A 193 16.13 -16.77 24.61
C MET A 193 16.68 -17.19 25.99
N SER A 194 17.37 -18.34 26.06
CA SER A 194 18.08 -18.79 27.27
C SER A 194 19.17 -17.83 27.76
N ASN A 195 19.65 -16.91 26.93
CA ASN A 195 20.63 -15.91 27.34
C ASN A 195 20.02 -14.75 28.14
N LEU A 196 18.69 -14.59 28.11
CA LEU A 196 18.02 -13.51 28.83
C LEU A 196 18.08 -13.73 30.34
N THR A 197 18.26 -12.66 31.09
CA THR A 197 18.22 -12.68 32.56
C THR A 197 16.80 -12.43 33.06
N ASP A 198 16.38 -13.08 34.14
CA ASP A 198 15.03 -12.91 34.73
C ASP A 198 14.95 -11.64 35.60
N GLU A 199 15.12 -10.50 34.93
CA GLU A 199 15.07 -9.15 35.50
C GLU A 199 13.62 -8.73 35.83
N HIS A 200 13.48 -7.71 36.68
CA HIS A 200 12.18 -7.18 37.07
C HIS A 200 11.71 -6.07 36.12
N LEU A 201 10.44 -6.15 35.71
CA LEU A 201 9.76 -5.14 34.92
C LEU A 201 8.63 -4.50 35.72
N ASN A 202 8.49 -3.19 35.62
CA ASN A 202 7.37 -2.47 36.24
C ASN A 202 6.06 -2.88 35.57
N ILE A 203 5.03 -3.12 36.38
CA ILE A 203 3.69 -3.45 35.89
C ILE A 203 3.09 -2.23 35.20
N PHE A 204 2.42 -2.45 34.07
CA PHE A 204 1.84 -1.38 33.26
C PHE A 204 0.65 -0.72 34.00
N ASP A 205 0.56 0.61 33.97
CA ASP A 205 -0.47 1.35 34.72
C ASP A 205 -1.91 0.94 34.38
N ALA A 206 -2.13 0.54 33.12
CA ALA A 206 -3.41 0.08 32.63
C ALA A 206 -3.53 -1.46 32.53
N THR A 207 -2.69 -2.20 33.27
CA THR A 207 -2.65 -3.68 33.25
C THR A 207 -4.02 -4.33 33.42
N VAL A 208 -4.20 -5.45 32.73
CA VAL A 208 -5.33 -6.38 32.93
C VAL A 208 -5.23 -7.13 34.27
N LEU A 209 -4.03 -7.24 34.84
CA LEU A 209 -3.77 -8.04 36.04
C LEU A 209 -4.38 -7.40 37.29
N LYS A 210 -5.07 -8.23 38.08
CA LYS A 210 -5.73 -7.83 39.33
C LYS A 210 -5.08 -8.50 40.53
N ASP A 211 -5.01 -7.79 41.65
CA ASP A 211 -4.62 -8.32 42.96
C ASP A 211 -5.75 -9.17 43.57
N SER A 212 -5.47 -9.77 44.74
CA SER A 212 -6.44 -10.58 45.49
C SER A 212 -7.70 -9.82 45.93
N ASN A 213 -7.68 -8.48 45.91
CA ASN A 213 -8.82 -7.62 46.23
C ASN A 213 -9.55 -7.12 44.96
N GLY A 214 -9.17 -7.60 43.78
CA GLY A 214 -9.76 -7.20 42.50
C GLY A 214 -9.30 -5.83 41.99
N LYS A 215 -8.30 -5.19 42.61
CA LYS A 215 -7.70 -3.92 42.14
C LYS A 215 -6.56 -4.19 41.17
N LYS A 216 -6.25 -3.23 40.28
CA LYS A 216 -5.12 -3.36 39.36
C LYS A 216 -3.81 -3.56 40.12
N ARG A 217 -3.02 -4.55 39.70
CA ARG A 217 -1.72 -4.84 40.31
C ARG A 217 -0.75 -3.69 40.03
N THR A 218 0.07 -3.33 41.02
CA THR A 218 1.08 -2.26 40.92
C THR A 218 2.42 -2.75 41.46
N GLY A 219 3.52 -2.17 40.99
CA GLY A 219 4.87 -2.51 41.45
C GLY A 219 5.73 -3.09 40.33
N SER A 220 6.68 -3.95 40.70
CA SER A 220 7.61 -4.59 39.77
C SER A 220 7.62 -6.10 40.02
N ILE A 221 7.70 -6.88 38.94
CA ILE A 221 7.66 -8.35 38.98
C ILE A 221 8.63 -8.90 37.95
N ARG A 222 9.06 -10.15 38.12
CA ARG A 222 9.96 -10.82 37.17
C ARG A 222 9.33 -10.86 35.78
N THR A 223 10.10 -10.54 34.75
CA THR A 223 9.56 -10.27 33.41
C THR A 223 8.88 -11.50 32.80
N LEU A 224 9.45 -12.70 32.98
CA LEU A 224 8.84 -13.92 32.48
C LEU A 224 7.51 -14.22 33.21
N GLU A 225 7.48 -14.04 34.53
CA GLU A 225 6.26 -14.14 35.33
C GLU A 225 5.20 -13.15 34.86
N TYR A 226 5.59 -11.89 34.60
CA TYR A 226 4.68 -10.89 34.06
C TYR A 226 4.08 -11.32 32.73
N LEU A 227 4.92 -11.76 31.79
CA LEU A 227 4.49 -12.15 30.44
C LEU A 227 3.49 -13.32 30.50
N LEU A 228 3.78 -14.36 31.28
CA LEU A 228 2.90 -15.53 31.40
C LEU A 228 1.57 -15.18 32.09
N GLU A 229 1.60 -14.41 33.19
CA GLU A 229 0.36 -13.96 33.85
C GLU A 229 -0.47 -13.07 32.92
N PHE A 230 0.17 -12.13 32.22
CA PHE A 230 -0.47 -11.25 31.25
C PHE A 230 -1.20 -12.06 30.17
N LEU A 231 -0.51 -13.03 29.54
CA LEU A 231 -1.14 -13.87 28.52
C LEU A 231 -2.27 -14.74 29.07
N ASN A 232 -2.14 -15.24 30.31
CA ASN A 232 -3.19 -16.05 30.95
C ASN A 232 -4.44 -15.25 31.33
N ALA A 233 -4.36 -13.92 31.37
CA ALA A 233 -5.49 -13.03 31.65
C ALA A 233 -6.42 -12.82 30.43
N TYR A 234 -5.99 -13.17 29.23
CA TYR A 234 -6.78 -13.08 28.00
C TYR A 234 -7.24 -14.47 27.53
N ASP A 235 -8.33 -14.51 26.76
CA ASP A 235 -8.85 -15.73 26.15
C ASP A 235 -8.31 -15.86 24.71
N PHE A 236 -7.68 -17.01 24.43
CA PHE A 236 -7.08 -17.35 23.13
C PHE A 236 -7.84 -18.49 22.43
N SER A 237 -9.02 -18.87 22.93
CA SER A 237 -9.85 -19.88 22.28
C SER A 237 -10.36 -19.36 20.91
N SER A 238 -10.29 -20.19 19.87
CA SER A 238 -10.81 -19.84 18.53
C SER A 238 -12.30 -20.16 18.43
N GLU A 239 -13.16 -19.13 18.35
CA GLU A 239 -14.61 -19.10 18.09
C GLU A 239 -15.45 -20.38 18.36
N GLY A 240 -16.51 -20.23 19.18
CA GLY A 240 -17.59 -21.22 19.17
C GLY A 240 -18.47 -21.36 20.41
N SER A 241 -18.83 -20.27 21.11
CA SER A 241 -20.07 -20.09 21.90
C SER A 241 -19.91 -18.89 22.83
N GLU A 242 -20.86 -17.95 22.79
CA GLU A 242 -20.99 -16.91 23.82
C GLU A 242 -21.35 -17.50 25.20
N ASP A 243 -21.71 -18.79 25.26
CA ASP A 243 -22.26 -19.43 26.47
C ASP A 243 -21.20 -19.73 27.56
N ILE A 244 -19.89 -19.57 27.29
CA ILE A 244 -18.84 -19.72 28.31
C ILE A 244 -17.71 -18.69 28.11
N GLN A 245 -18.06 -17.42 27.88
CA GLN A 245 -17.15 -16.38 28.37
C GLN A 245 -17.25 -16.42 29.91
N GLU A 246 -16.18 -16.84 30.60
CA GLU A 246 -16.00 -16.34 31.98
C GLU A 246 -16.20 -14.82 31.88
N GLU A 247 -17.17 -14.26 32.61
CA GLU A 247 -17.80 -12.93 32.39
C GLU A 247 -16.83 -11.71 32.37
N ASN A 248 -15.50 -11.91 32.34
CA ASN A 248 -14.46 -10.90 32.42
C ASN A 248 -13.24 -11.05 31.47
N LYS A 249 -13.11 -12.08 30.62
CA LYS A 249 -11.92 -12.24 29.73
C LYS A 249 -12.17 -11.74 28.31
N ARG A 250 -11.19 -11.04 27.73
CA ARG A 250 -11.24 -10.50 26.35
C ARG A 250 -10.61 -11.49 25.37
N LEU A 251 -11.23 -11.67 24.20
CA LEU A 251 -10.83 -12.62 23.16
C LEU A 251 -9.67 -12.08 22.30
N ILE A 252 -8.66 -12.91 22.03
CA ILE A 252 -7.54 -12.63 21.12
C ILE A 252 -7.48 -13.73 20.05
N ASN A 253 -7.99 -13.43 18.85
CA ASN A 253 -7.98 -14.35 17.71
C ASN A 253 -6.74 -14.17 16.79
N ALA A 254 -6.64 -15.03 15.77
CA ALA A 254 -5.55 -15.01 14.79
C ALA A 254 -5.45 -13.68 14.01
N SER A 255 -6.60 -13.09 13.69
CA SER A 255 -6.71 -11.82 12.97
C SER A 255 -6.13 -10.66 13.78
N VAL A 256 -6.50 -10.56 15.07
CA VAL A 256 -6.00 -9.58 16.04
C VAL A 256 -4.49 -9.71 16.25
N LEU A 257 -3.96 -10.93 16.35
CA LEU A 257 -2.50 -11.13 16.46
C LEU A 257 -1.76 -10.63 15.21
N GLY A 258 -2.26 -10.96 14.02
CA GLY A 258 -1.64 -10.45 12.79
C GLY A 258 -1.68 -8.93 12.72
N LEU A 259 -2.78 -8.30 13.16
CA LEU A 259 -2.90 -6.84 13.31
C LEU A 259 -1.85 -6.24 14.26
N ILE A 260 -1.63 -6.86 15.42
CA ILE A 260 -0.62 -6.43 16.39
C ILE A 260 0.77 -6.46 15.77
N PHE A 261 1.13 -7.57 15.12
CA PHE A 261 2.45 -7.70 14.52
C PHE A 261 2.66 -6.80 13.31
N GLU A 262 1.62 -6.58 12.52
CA GLU A 262 1.62 -5.58 11.46
C GLU A 262 1.87 -4.19 12.01
N LYS A 263 1.22 -3.80 13.12
CA LYS A 263 1.51 -2.51 13.74
C LYS A 263 2.94 -2.45 14.24
N ILE A 264 3.44 -3.49 14.90
CA ILE A 264 4.84 -3.60 15.36
C ILE A 264 5.83 -3.39 14.20
N ASN A 265 5.53 -3.92 13.01
CA ASN A 265 6.39 -3.79 11.82
C ASN A 265 6.13 -2.54 10.96
N GLY A 266 4.90 -2.03 10.92
CA GLY A 266 4.33 -1.35 9.74
C GLY A 266 4.53 0.15 9.64
N TYR A 267 5.14 0.82 10.62
CA TYR A 267 5.17 2.29 10.62
C TYR A 267 6.44 2.93 10.03
N GLN A 268 7.44 2.14 9.60
CA GLN A 268 8.60 2.67 8.89
C GLN A 268 8.51 2.54 7.34
N ASP A 269 7.75 1.57 6.80
CA ASP A 269 7.84 1.18 5.37
C ASP A 269 6.65 1.63 4.48
N GLY A 270 5.62 2.28 5.04
CA GLY A 270 4.45 2.74 4.28
C GLY A 270 3.46 1.63 3.89
N SER A 271 3.48 0.50 4.61
CA SER A 271 2.47 -0.56 4.53
C SER A 271 1.22 -0.17 5.32
N PHE A 272 0.03 -0.47 4.78
CA PHE A 272 -1.24 -0.20 5.44
C PHE A 272 -2.03 -1.50 5.60
N PHE A 273 -2.53 -1.74 6.82
CA PHE A 273 -3.45 -2.85 7.09
C PHE A 273 -4.68 -2.73 6.20
N THR A 274 -5.05 -3.83 5.56
CA THR A 274 -6.24 -3.88 4.72
C THR A 274 -7.39 -4.44 5.56
N PRO A 275 -8.50 -3.70 5.78
CA PRO A 275 -9.62 -4.20 6.57
C PRO A 275 -10.18 -5.52 6.06
N GLY A 276 -10.62 -6.40 6.97
CA GLY A 276 -11.13 -7.74 6.62
C GLY A 276 -12.29 -7.73 5.61
N PHE A 277 -13.17 -6.73 5.66
CA PHE A 277 -14.25 -6.60 4.68
C PHE A 277 -13.76 -6.30 3.25
N ILE A 278 -12.61 -5.64 3.11
CA ILE A 278 -11.96 -5.37 1.81
C ILE A 278 -11.28 -6.64 1.29
N THR A 279 -10.48 -7.31 2.13
CA THR A 279 -9.77 -8.54 1.73
C THR A 279 -10.76 -9.63 1.35
N MET A 280 -11.82 -9.82 2.14
CA MET A 280 -12.90 -10.77 1.86
C MET A 280 -13.59 -10.46 0.53
N TYR A 281 -13.99 -9.21 0.27
CA TYR A 281 -14.61 -8.83 -1.01
C TYR A 281 -13.68 -9.13 -2.19
N MET A 282 -12.42 -8.67 -2.11
CA MET A 282 -11.46 -8.84 -3.20
C MET A 282 -11.17 -10.34 -3.46
N CYS A 283 -10.97 -11.14 -2.41
CA CYS A 283 -10.74 -12.58 -2.55
C CYS A 283 -11.98 -13.29 -3.13
N ARG A 284 -13.17 -13.03 -2.59
CA ARG A 284 -14.44 -13.61 -3.08
C ARG A 284 -14.65 -13.35 -4.57
N GLU A 285 -14.57 -12.09 -5.00
CA GLU A 285 -14.78 -11.74 -6.41
C GLU A 285 -13.75 -12.38 -7.33
N THR A 286 -12.47 -12.35 -6.92
CA THR A 286 -11.37 -12.76 -7.81
C THR A 286 -11.24 -14.28 -7.90
N ILE A 287 -11.37 -14.98 -6.76
CA ILE A 287 -11.19 -16.43 -6.69
C ILE A 287 -12.36 -17.14 -7.36
N ARG A 288 -13.59 -16.69 -7.16
CA ARG A 288 -14.76 -17.30 -7.84
C ARG A 288 -14.65 -17.20 -9.35
N ARG A 289 -14.22 -16.05 -9.89
CA ARG A 289 -13.95 -15.87 -11.33
C ARG A 289 -12.84 -16.81 -11.80
N ALA A 290 -11.74 -16.90 -11.05
CA ALA A 290 -10.63 -17.78 -11.38
C ALA A 290 -11.02 -19.27 -11.34
N VAL A 291 -11.86 -19.70 -10.41
CA VAL A 291 -12.40 -21.07 -10.34
C VAL A 291 -13.20 -21.37 -11.60
N VAL A 292 -14.19 -20.55 -11.94
CA VAL A 292 -15.00 -20.74 -13.16
C VAL A 292 -14.12 -20.79 -14.41
N GLN A 293 -13.19 -19.84 -14.53
CA GLN A 293 -12.26 -19.76 -15.65
C GLN A 293 -11.37 -21.00 -15.76
N LYS A 294 -10.89 -21.53 -14.62
CA LYS A 294 -10.06 -22.73 -14.55
C LYS A 294 -10.82 -23.96 -15.02
N PHE A 295 -12.07 -24.14 -14.60
CA PHE A 295 -12.91 -25.24 -15.06
C PHE A 295 -13.20 -25.13 -16.56
N ASN A 296 -13.54 -23.94 -17.06
CA ASN A 296 -13.75 -23.72 -18.49
C ASN A 296 -12.48 -24.07 -19.30
N GLN A 297 -11.29 -23.72 -18.80
CA GLN A 297 -10.02 -24.04 -19.45
C GLN A 297 -9.72 -25.55 -19.46
N VAL A 298 -9.91 -26.24 -18.32
CA VAL A 298 -9.54 -27.66 -18.18
C VAL A 298 -10.59 -28.58 -18.84
N LYS A 299 -11.87 -28.23 -18.74
CA LYS A 299 -12.99 -29.09 -19.17
C LYS A 299 -13.59 -28.69 -20.52
N GLY A 300 -13.25 -27.52 -21.05
CA GLY A 300 -13.85 -26.98 -22.28
C GLY A 300 -15.32 -26.56 -22.07
N TRP A 301 -15.71 -26.26 -20.84
CA TRP A 301 -17.05 -25.78 -20.50
C TRP A 301 -17.22 -24.28 -20.78
N ASN A 302 -18.46 -23.80 -20.69
CA ASN A 302 -18.81 -22.38 -20.83
C ASN A 302 -19.66 -21.88 -19.66
N CYS A 303 -19.28 -22.26 -18.44
CA CYS A 303 -19.94 -21.80 -17.22
C CYS A 303 -19.67 -20.30 -17.01
N GLN A 304 -20.68 -19.54 -16.58
CA GLN A 304 -20.54 -18.12 -16.27
C GLN A 304 -20.36 -17.84 -14.76
N ASP A 305 -20.81 -18.77 -13.92
CA ASP A 305 -20.85 -18.61 -12.47
C ASP A 305 -20.64 -19.96 -11.74
N ILE A 306 -20.55 -19.90 -10.41
CA ILE A 306 -20.36 -21.07 -9.54
C ILE A 306 -21.59 -21.99 -9.54
N ASP A 307 -22.80 -21.45 -9.71
CA ASP A 307 -24.04 -22.23 -9.74
C ASP A 307 -24.09 -23.16 -10.97
N GLN A 308 -23.77 -22.63 -12.16
CA GLN A 308 -23.65 -23.42 -13.38
C GLN A 308 -22.55 -24.47 -13.26
N LEU A 309 -21.43 -24.10 -12.64
CA LEU A 309 -20.34 -25.04 -12.40
C LEU A 309 -20.79 -26.20 -11.49
N TYR A 310 -21.54 -25.91 -10.42
CA TYR A 310 -22.13 -26.94 -9.56
C TYR A 310 -23.03 -27.91 -10.34
N GLU A 311 -23.83 -27.38 -11.27
CA GLU A 311 -24.73 -28.16 -12.11
C GLU A 311 -24.00 -29.02 -13.15
N GLU A 312 -22.78 -28.66 -13.56
CA GLU A 312 -21.95 -29.40 -14.53
C GLU A 312 -21.04 -30.45 -13.88
N ILE A 313 -20.59 -30.24 -12.64
CA ILE A 313 -19.68 -31.18 -11.96
C ILE A 313 -20.33 -32.57 -11.81
N ARG A 314 -19.64 -33.60 -12.28
CA ARG A 314 -20.02 -35.02 -12.12
C ARG A 314 -18.99 -35.78 -11.28
N ASP A 315 -17.71 -35.61 -11.62
CA ASP A 315 -16.59 -36.15 -10.86
C ASP A 315 -16.10 -35.13 -9.82
N LYS A 316 -16.36 -35.43 -8.56
CA LYS A 316 -16.01 -34.56 -7.43
C LYS A 316 -14.53 -34.60 -7.09
N GLN A 317 -13.86 -35.73 -7.31
CA GLN A 317 -12.43 -35.88 -7.02
C GLN A 317 -11.62 -35.10 -8.04
N GLU A 318 -11.95 -35.24 -9.32
CA GLU A 318 -11.34 -34.46 -10.39
C GLU A 318 -11.60 -32.96 -10.18
N ALA A 319 -12.83 -32.55 -9.87
CA ALA A 319 -13.15 -31.15 -9.59
C ALA A 319 -12.36 -30.58 -8.40
N ASN A 320 -12.17 -31.36 -7.33
CA ASN A 320 -11.32 -30.96 -6.20
C ASN A 320 -9.86 -30.74 -6.64
N GLN A 321 -9.32 -31.62 -7.49
CA GLN A 321 -7.97 -31.49 -8.06
C GLN A 321 -7.83 -30.26 -8.96
N VAL A 322 -8.86 -29.92 -9.76
CA VAL A 322 -8.86 -28.72 -10.59
C VAL A 322 -8.69 -27.48 -9.74
N ILE A 323 -9.44 -27.34 -8.64
CA ILE A 323 -9.27 -26.20 -7.72
C ILE A 323 -7.90 -26.24 -7.03
N ASN A 324 -7.40 -27.41 -6.64
CA ASN A 324 -6.06 -27.57 -6.05
C ASN A 324 -4.90 -27.27 -7.01
N SER A 325 -5.19 -27.02 -8.29
CA SER A 325 -4.21 -26.60 -9.29
C SER A 325 -4.15 -25.08 -9.50
N LEU A 326 -4.98 -24.30 -8.81
CA LEU A 326 -4.95 -22.84 -8.85
C LEU A 326 -3.62 -22.31 -8.29
N LYS A 327 -3.14 -21.20 -8.86
CA LYS A 327 -1.95 -20.47 -8.39
C LYS A 327 -2.36 -19.03 -8.09
N ILE A 328 -2.32 -18.65 -6.82
CA ILE A 328 -2.76 -17.35 -6.27
C ILE A 328 -1.54 -16.67 -5.65
N CYS A 329 -1.21 -15.46 -6.11
CA CYS A 329 -0.02 -14.73 -5.68
C CYS A 329 -0.35 -13.36 -5.11
N ASP A 330 0.26 -13.03 -3.97
CA ASP A 330 0.41 -11.65 -3.49
C ASP A 330 1.89 -11.21 -3.58
N PRO A 331 2.25 -10.31 -4.53
CA PRO A 331 3.63 -9.87 -4.71
C PRO A 331 4.08 -8.82 -3.69
N ALA A 332 3.21 -8.38 -2.77
CA ALA A 332 3.52 -7.49 -1.66
C ALA A 332 2.72 -7.95 -0.42
N VAL A 333 2.98 -9.20 -0.02
CA VAL A 333 2.10 -9.99 0.86
C VAL A 333 1.91 -9.40 2.25
N GLY A 334 2.84 -8.57 2.73
CA GLY A 334 2.82 -8.05 4.08
C GLY A 334 2.69 -9.19 5.10
N SER A 335 1.71 -9.09 5.97
CA SER A 335 1.37 -10.11 6.98
C SER A 335 0.57 -11.30 6.47
N GLY A 336 0.26 -11.37 5.19
CA GLY A 336 -0.48 -12.48 4.60
C GLY A 336 -1.99 -12.45 4.79
N HIS A 337 -2.59 -11.30 5.07
CA HIS A 337 -4.06 -11.19 5.21
C HIS A 337 -4.80 -11.70 3.97
N PHE A 338 -4.43 -11.23 2.77
CA PHE A 338 -5.02 -11.69 1.52
C PHE A 338 -4.87 -13.20 1.30
N LEU A 339 -3.75 -13.81 1.70
CA LEU A 339 -3.54 -15.25 1.54
C LEU A 339 -4.45 -16.06 2.48
N VAL A 340 -4.69 -15.59 3.70
CA VAL A 340 -5.63 -16.23 4.63
C VAL A 340 -7.08 -16.06 4.15
N SER A 341 -7.48 -14.86 3.74
CA SER A 341 -8.80 -14.64 3.13
C SER A 341 -8.99 -15.50 1.87
N ALA A 342 -7.94 -15.66 1.07
CA ALA A 342 -7.96 -16.52 -0.12
C ALA A 342 -8.11 -18.01 0.24
N LEU A 343 -7.38 -18.48 1.27
CA LEU A 343 -7.52 -19.83 1.79
C LEU A 343 -8.97 -20.13 2.19
N ASN A 344 -9.55 -19.23 2.99
CA ASN A 344 -10.91 -19.37 3.51
C ASN A 344 -11.94 -19.38 2.38
N GLU A 345 -11.81 -18.48 1.40
CA GLU A 345 -12.71 -18.44 0.25
C GLU A 345 -12.60 -19.70 -0.63
N VAL A 346 -11.39 -20.23 -0.88
CA VAL A 346 -11.23 -21.47 -1.65
C VAL A 346 -11.93 -22.64 -0.95
N ILE A 347 -11.81 -22.76 0.38
CA ILE A 347 -12.51 -23.80 1.15
C ILE A 347 -14.04 -23.61 1.07
N ALA A 348 -14.52 -22.37 1.21
CA ALA A 348 -15.95 -22.07 1.09
C ALA A 348 -16.50 -22.45 -0.29
N VAL A 349 -15.81 -22.09 -1.37
CA VAL A 349 -16.18 -22.48 -2.74
C VAL A 349 -16.19 -24.00 -2.92
N LYS A 350 -15.22 -24.73 -2.33
CA LYS A 350 -15.22 -26.20 -2.37
C LYS A 350 -16.42 -26.81 -1.63
N SER A 351 -16.81 -26.21 -0.50
CA SER A 351 -17.98 -26.63 0.25
C SER A 351 -19.29 -26.37 -0.53
N GLU A 352 -19.41 -25.18 -1.13
CA GLU A 352 -20.54 -24.78 -1.98
C GLU A 352 -20.69 -25.71 -3.20
N LEU A 353 -19.58 -26.04 -3.86
CA LEU A 353 -19.55 -26.99 -4.97
C LEU A 353 -19.71 -28.47 -4.54
N LYS A 354 -19.78 -28.75 -3.23
CA LYS A 354 -19.83 -30.09 -2.64
C LYS A 354 -18.68 -31.00 -3.10
N ILE A 355 -17.48 -30.42 -3.19
CA ILE A 355 -16.20 -31.06 -3.55
C ILE A 355 -15.14 -30.91 -2.44
N LEU A 356 -15.53 -30.48 -1.24
CA LEU A 356 -14.75 -30.68 -0.02
C LEU A 356 -14.87 -32.15 0.39
N LEU A 357 -13.79 -32.90 0.20
CA LEU A 357 -13.78 -34.37 0.33
C LEU A 357 -12.93 -34.81 1.52
N ASP A 358 -13.32 -35.93 2.13
CA ASP A 358 -12.49 -36.61 3.11
C ASP A 358 -11.29 -37.34 2.48
N ARG A 359 -10.46 -37.96 3.32
CA ARG A 359 -9.27 -38.74 2.90
C ARG A 359 -9.60 -39.88 1.93
N GLN A 360 -10.82 -40.41 1.96
CA GLN A 360 -11.28 -41.48 1.06
C GLN A 360 -11.97 -40.92 -0.20
N GLY A 361 -11.99 -39.60 -0.36
CA GLY A 361 -12.58 -38.91 -1.50
C GLY A 361 -14.12 -38.89 -1.48
N LYS A 362 -14.74 -39.02 -0.30
CA LYS A 362 -16.20 -38.89 -0.14
C LYS A 362 -16.57 -37.51 0.38
N THR A 363 -17.78 -37.07 0.03
CA THR A 363 -18.30 -35.75 0.45
C THR A 363 -18.64 -35.69 1.93
N LEU A 364 -18.42 -34.53 2.53
CA LEU A 364 -19.05 -34.12 3.78
C LEU A 364 -20.49 -33.68 3.45
N ARG A 365 -21.51 -34.44 3.89
CA ARG A 365 -22.92 -34.18 3.50
C ARG A 365 -23.62 -33.22 4.46
N ASP A 366 -23.30 -33.33 5.74
CA ASP A 366 -24.09 -32.73 6.83
C ASP A 366 -23.44 -31.46 7.38
N TYR A 367 -22.50 -30.87 6.63
CA TYR A 367 -21.76 -29.68 7.03
C TYR A 367 -21.73 -28.65 5.90
N GLN A 368 -21.81 -27.38 6.31
CA GLN A 368 -21.63 -26.21 5.46
C GLN A 368 -20.43 -25.41 5.97
N VAL A 369 -19.72 -24.80 5.03
CA VAL A 369 -18.55 -23.99 5.35
C VAL A 369 -18.69 -22.66 4.64
N GLU A 370 -18.67 -21.58 5.39
CA GLU A 370 -18.80 -20.23 4.89
C GLU A 370 -17.77 -19.30 5.53
N VAL A 371 -17.51 -18.16 4.89
CA VAL A 371 -16.63 -17.13 5.43
C VAL A 371 -17.50 -16.03 6.04
N VAL A 372 -17.33 -15.80 7.34
CA VAL A 372 -18.04 -14.75 8.09
C VAL A 372 -17.01 -13.94 8.86
N ASN A 373 -17.03 -12.61 8.70
CA ASN A 373 -16.05 -11.70 9.30
C ASN A 373 -14.59 -12.15 9.07
N ASP A 374 -14.28 -12.61 7.84
CA ASP A 374 -12.96 -13.10 7.43
C ASP A 374 -12.48 -14.41 8.13
N GLU A 375 -13.35 -15.03 8.94
CA GLU A 375 -13.11 -16.33 9.57
C GLU A 375 -13.92 -17.44 8.87
N LEU A 376 -13.39 -18.67 8.91
CA LEU A 376 -14.04 -19.84 8.34
C LEU A 376 -14.98 -20.45 9.38
N VAL A 377 -16.29 -20.35 9.16
CA VAL A 377 -17.31 -20.91 10.04
C VAL A 377 -17.80 -22.24 9.45
N VAL A 378 -17.80 -23.27 10.29
CA VAL A 378 -18.30 -24.61 9.94
C VAL A 378 -19.54 -24.90 10.75
N THR A 379 -20.66 -25.14 10.08
CA THR A 379 -21.95 -25.46 10.70
C THR A 379 -22.45 -26.81 10.22
N ASP A 380 -23.21 -27.50 11.07
CA ASP A 380 -23.96 -28.69 10.67
C ASP A 380 -25.31 -28.34 9.99
N ASP A 381 -26.07 -29.35 9.58
CA ASP A 381 -27.39 -29.17 8.96
C ASP A 381 -28.44 -28.52 9.89
N ASP A 382 -28.24 -28.58 11.21
CA ASP A 382 -29.09 -27.92 12.21
C ASP A 382 -28.65 -26.47 12.49
N GLY A 383 -27.55 -26.02 11.87
CA GLY A 383 -26.97 -24.68 12.03
C GLY A 383 -26.14 -24.53 13.31
N LEU A 384 -25.79 -25.62 13.98
CA LEU A 384 -24.90 -25.61 15.15
C LEU A 384 -23.45 -25.53 14.70
N LEU A 385 -22.63 -24.83 15.49
CA LEU A 385 -21.20 -24.70 15.22
C LEU A 385 -20.49 -26.04 15.42
N PHE A 386 -19.61 -26.39 14.49
CA PHE A 386 -18.79 -27.58 14.57
C PHE A 386 -17.77 -27.47 15.70
N GLU A 387 -17.82 -28.41 16.65
CA GLU A 387 -16.80 -28.58 17.67
C GLU A 387 -16.03 -29.90 17.44
N TYR A 388 -14.71 -29.82 17.46
CA TYR A 388 -13.87 -30.99 17.29
C TYR A 388 -13.88 -31.88 18.54
N ASN A 389 -14.31 -33.13 18.38
CA ASN A 389 -14.27 -34.16 19.39
C ASN A 389 -13.46 -35.37 18.86
N PRO A 390 -12.24 -35.62 19.37
CA PRO A 390 -11.38 -36.69 18.89
C PRO A 390 -11.98 -38.10 19.10
N GLN A 391 -12.94 -38.25 20.01
CA GLN A 391 -13.63 -39.53 20.25
C GLN A 391 -14.76 -39.80 19.25
N SER A 392 -15.21 -38.79 18.50
CA SER A 392 -16.28 -38.92 17.51
C SER A 392 -15.69 -39.16 16.11
N LYS A 393 -16.09 -40.28 15.49
CA LYS A 393 -15.59 -40.65 14.14
C LYS A 393 -15.94 -39.62 13.07
N GLU A 394 -17.13 -39.04 13.10
CA GLU A 394 -17.53 -38.05 12.10
C GLU A 394 -16.83 -36.70 12.36
N SER A 395 -16.69 -36.30 13.63
CA SER A 395 -15.95 -35.09 13.97
C SER A 395 -14.48 -35.19 13.55
N GLN A 396 -13.86 -36.34 13.79
CA GLN A 396 -12.52 -36.66 13.30
C GLN A 396 -12.43 -36.55 11.78
N ARG A 397 -13.37 -37.14 11.05
CA ARG A 397 -13.40 -37.13 9.58
C ARG A 397 -13.49 -35.71 9.01
N VAL A 398 -14.36 -34.86 9.57
CA VAL A 398 -14.51 -33.45 9.15
C VAL A 398 -13.24 -32.66 9.45
N GLN A 399 -12.69 -32.81 10.65
CA GLN A 399 -11.47 -32.13 11.06
C GLN A 399 -10.28 -32.50 10.18
N GLU A 400 -10.08 -33.80 9.90
CA GLU A 400 -9.06 -34.29 8.99
C GLU A 400 -9.23 -33.71 7.57
N ALA A 401 -10.47 -33.71 7.05
CA ALA A 401 -10.75 -33.19 5.72
C ALA A 401 -10.40 -31.70 5.61
N LEU A 402 -10.79 -30.89 6.59
CA LEU A 402 -10.48 -29.47 6.64
C LEU A 402 -8.97 -29.22 6.75
N PHE A 403 -8.27 -29.95 7.61
CA PHE A 403 -6.83 -29.83 7.77
C PHE A 403 -6.08 -30.13 6.48
N HIS A 404 -6.35 -31.28 5.85
CA HIS A 404 -5.64 -31.68 4.64
C HIS A 404 -5.97 -30.80 3.44
N GLU A 405 -7.21 -30.33 3.33
CA GLU A 405 -7.56 -29.43 2.24
C GLU A 405 -6.89 -28.07 2.43
N LYS A 406 -6.89 -27.51 3.66
CA LYS A 406 -6.14 -26.28 3.97
C LYS A 406 -4.66 -26.45 3.69
N GLN A 407 -4.06 -27.56 4.14
CA GLN A 407 -2.66 -27.89 3.89
C GLN A 407 -2.34 -27.90 2.39
N ARG A 408 -3.12 -28.62 1.58
CA ARG A 408 -2.93 -28.68 0.12
C ARG A 408 -3.02 -27.32 -0.55
N ILE A 409 -3.94 -26.47 -0.12
CA ILE A 409 -4.11 -25.12 -0.66
C ILE A 409 -2.92 -24.23 -0.28
N ILE A 410 -2.49 -24.26 0.99
CA ILE A 410 -1.32 -23.49 1.46
C ILE A 410 -0.05 -23.91 0.70
N GLU A 411 0.18 -25.21 0.55
CA GLU A 411 1.38 -25.77 -0.08
C GLU A 411 1.36 -25.65 -1.61
N GLY A 412 0.19 -25.76 -2.23
CA GLY A 412 0.06 -25.87 -3.68
C GLY A 412 -0.45 -24.62 -4.38
N CYS A 413 -1.23 -23.77 -3.70
CA CYS A 413 -2.00 -22.71 -4.34
C CYS A 413 -1.59 -21.30 -3.92
N LEU A 414 -1.12 -21.08 -2.70
CA LEU A 414 -0.86 -19.75 -2.15
C LEU A 414 0.63 -19.39 -2.22
N PHE A 415 0.93 -18.23 -2.80
CA PHE A 415 2.28 -17.72 -2.99
C PHE A 415 2.36 -16.26 -2.54
N GLY A 416 3.46 -15.87 -1.89
CA GLY A 416 3.61 -14.53 -1.35
C GLY A 416 5.05 -14.04 -1.40
N VAL A 417 5.23 -12.74 -1.64
CA VAL A 417 6.54 -12.09 -1.58
C VAL A 417 6.44 -10.78 -0.82
N ASP A 418 7.37 -10.53 0.08
CA ASP A 418 7.56 -9.22 0.70
C ASP A 418 9.04 -8.84 0.75
N VAL A 419 9.35 -7.55 0.70
CA VAL A 419 10.72 -7.07 0.84
C VAL A 419 11.18 -7.12 2.30
N ASN A 420 10.26 -7.04 3.25
CA ASN A 420 10.53 -7.05 4.67
C ASN A 420 10.51 -8.50 5.21
N PRO A 421 11.63 -9.02 5.76
CA PRO A 421 11.69 -10.38 6.28
C PRO A 421 10.76 -10.63 7.47
N ASN A 422 10.44 -9.60 8.26
CA ASN A 422 9.52 -9.74 9.40
C ASN A 422 8.07 -9.90 8.92
N SER A 423 7.68 -9.20 7.85
CA SER A 423 6.37 -9.40 7.19
C SER A 423 6.22 -10.85 6.71
N VAL A 424 7.25 -11.39 6.04
CA VAL A 424 7.30 -12.80 5.61
C VAL A 424 7.13 -13.77 6.78
N LYS A 425 7.81 -13.53 7.91
CA LYS A 425 7.67 -14.37 9.12
C LYS A 425 6.24 -14.32 9.68
N ILE A 426 5.61 -13.14 9.72
CA ILE A 426 4.22 -12.99 10.18
C ILE A 426 3.25 -13.69 9.24
N CYS A 427 3.43 -13.55 7.93
CA CYS A 427 2.61 -14.25 6.94
C CYS A 427 2.67 -15.77 7.15
N ARG A 428 3.87 -16.34 7.34
CA ARG A 428 4.03 -17.77 7.64
C ARG A 428 3.32 -18.15 8.94
N LEU A 429 3.48 -17.34 9.99
CA LEU A 429 2.79 -17.53 11.27
C LEU A 429 1.27 -17.53 11.12
N ARG A 430 0.70 -16.58 10.37
CA ARG A 430 -0.75 -16.47 10.17
C ARG A 430 -1.31 -17.69 9.46
N LEU A 431 -0.62 -18.19 8.44
CA LEU A 431 -0.99 -19.43 7.74
C LEU A 431 -0.87 -20.66 8.65
N TRP A 432 0.16 -20.75 9.50
CA TRP A 432 0.27 -21.83 10.49
C TRP A 432 -0.85 -21.77 11.53
N ILE A 433 -1.21 -20.59 12.03
CA ILE A 433 -2.32 -20.44 12.98
C ILE A 433 -3.63 -20.89 12.35
N GLU A 434 -3.88 -20.50 11.09
CA GLU A 434 -5.11 -20.87 10.39
C GLU A 434 -5.20 -22.38 10.11
N LEU A 435 -4.07 -23.03 9.84
CA LEU A 435 -4.00 -24.49 9.74
C LEU A 435 -4.12 -25.17 11.10
N LEU A 436 -3.49 -24.60 12.13
CA LEU A 436 -3.52 -25.11 13.50
C LEU A 436 -4.96 -25.22 14.02
N LYS A 437 -5.86 -24.28 13.69
CA LYS A 437 -7.29 -24.34 14.04
C LYS A 437 -7.95 -25.68 13.70
N ASN A 438 -7.47 -26.37 12.66
CA ASN A 438 -7.98 -27.67 12.23
C ASN A 438 -7.06 -28.86 12.53
N ALA A 439 -5.98 -28.69 13.32
CA ALA A 439 -5.14 -29.80 13.74
C ALA A 439 -5.95 -30.87 14.49
N TYR A 440 -5.60 -32.14 14.31
CA TYR A 440 -6.34 -33.29 14.83
C TYR A 440 -5.41 -34.32 15.45
N TYR A 441 -5.96 -35.15 16.34
CA TYR A 441 -5.22 -36.25 16.95
C TYR A 441 -5.19 -37.46 16.02
N LEU A 442 -4.01 -38.06 15.86
CA LEU A 442 -3.80 -39.28 15.09
C LEU A 442 -4.43 -40.48 15.81
N ALA A 443 -5.04 -41.37 15.04
CA ALA A 443 -5.78 -42.52 15.58
C ALA A 443 -4.87 -43.67 16.08
N ASP A 444 -3.55 -43.55 15.94
CA ASP A 444 -2.57 -44.52 16.43
C ASP A 444 -2.27 -44.31 17.92
N GLY A 445 -2.31 -45.41 18.69
CA GLY A 445 -1.86 -45.40 20.09
C GLY A 445 -2.60 -44.44 21.04
N ASN A 446 -3.94 -44.49 21.06
CA ASN A 446 -4.83 -43.75 21.98
C ASN A 446 -4.96 -42.23 21.76
N TYR A 447 -4.90 -41.72 20.52
CA TYR A 447 -5.07 -40.27 20.27
C TYR A 447 -4.05 -39.43 21.05
N SER A 448 -2.79 -39.88 21.09
CA SER A 448 -1.74 -39.26 21.91
C SER A 448 -0.89 -38.26 21.14
N GLN A 449 -0.94 -38.28 19.80
CA GLN A 449 -0.14 -37.42 18.93
C GLN A 449 -1.02 -36.51 18.09
N LEU A 450 -0.68 -35.22 18.04
CA LEU A 450 -1.32 -34.24 17.16
C LEU A 450 -0.60 -34.25 15.81
N GLU A 451 -1.36 -34.11 14.73
CA GLU A 451 -0.81 -34.01 13.37
C GLU A 451 0.22 -32.87 13.25
N THR A 452 1.33 -33.15 12.56
CA THR A 452 2.42 -32.17 12.38
C THR A 452 2.08 -31.11 11.34
N LEU A 453 2.66 -29.91 11.50
CA LEU A 453 2.47 -28.80 10.57
C LEU A 453 3.51 -28.86 9.43
N PRO A 454 3.14 -28.47 8.20
CA PRO A 454 4.04 -28.48 7.06
C PRO A 454 5.04 -27.31 7.07
N ASN A 455 6.09 -27.44 6.24
CA ASN A 455 7.05 -26.37 5.98
C ASN A 455 6.48 -25.34 4.97
N ILE A 456 5.82 -24.30 5.48
CA ILE A 456 5.17 -23.23 4.68
C ILE A 456 6.18 -22.23 4.08
N ASP A 457 7.41 -22.20 4.60
CA ASP A 457 8.45 -21.24 4.24
C ASP A 457 8.88 -21.27 2.77
N ILE A 458 8.51 -22.32 2.02
CA ILE A 458 8.86 -22.44 0.62
C ILE A 458 7.99 -21.59 -0.32
N ASN A 459 6.76 -21.21 0.06
CA ASN A 459 5.87 -20.43 -0.81
C ASN A 459 5.85 -18.93 -0.48
N ILE A 460 6.35 -18.55 0.69
CA ILE A 460 6.40 -17.15 1.13
C ILE A 460 7.86 -16.71 1.17
N LYS A 461 8.25 -15.80 0.27
CA LYS A 461 9.65 -15.42 0.02
C LYS A 461 9.95 -13.99 0.43
N CYS A 462 11.19 -13.76 0.86
CA CYS A 462 11.72 -12.42 1.10
C CYS A 462 12.44 -11.94 -0.16
N GLY A 463 12.09 -10.77 -0.67
CA GLY A 463 12.72 -10.16 -1.83
C GLY A 463 11.93 -8.99 -2.41
N ASN A 464 12.62 -8.16 -3.19
CA ASN A 464 12.01 -7.05 -3.91
C ASN A 464 11.36 -7.56 -5.20
N SER A 465 10.04 -7.72 -5.17
CA SER A 465 9.21 -8.19 -6.28
C SER A 465 9.38 -7.40 -7.58
N LEU A 466 9.72 -6.11 -7.50
CA LEU A 466 9.85 -5.22 -8.67
C LEU A 466 11.21 -5.33 -9.37
N ILE A 467 12.21 -5.90 -8.70
CA ILE A 467 13.60 -5.95 -9.17
C ILE A 467 13.98 -7.42 -9.40
N SER A 468 14.38 -7.72 -10.62
CA SER A 468 14.92 -9.01 -11.03
C SER A 468 16.06 -8.78 -12.00
N ARG A 469 17.11 -9.60 -11.90
CA ARG A 469 18.27 -9.57 -12.78
C ARG A 469 17.96 -10.22 -14.14
N PHE A 470 17.03 -11.17 -14.17
CA PHE A 470 16.71 -11.94 -15.37
C PHE A 470 15.26 -11.73 -15.79
N ALA A 471 15.04 -11.39 -17.05
CA ALA A 471 13.69 -11.21 -17.56
C ALA A 471 12.84 -12.49 -17.42
N LEU A 472 11.55 -12.30 -17.09
CA LEU A 472 10.59 -13.41 -16.91
C LEU A 472 10.43 -14.27 -18.17
N ASP A 473 10.60 -13.67 -19.35
CA ASP A 473 10.53 -14.31 -20.67
C ASP A 473 11.86 -14.91 -21.14
N GLY A 474 12.93 -14.83 -20.34
CA GLY A 474 14.24 -15.39 -20.70
C GLY A 474 14.16 -16.91 -20.94
N ASP A 475 15.02 -17.46 -21.78
CA ASP A 475 15.03 -18.91 -22.02
C ASP A 475 15.88 -19.64 -20.96
N LEU A 476 15.27 -20.52 -20.16
CA LEU A 476 15.98 -21.36 -19.17
C LEU A 476 16.55 -22.65 -19.76
N ARG A 477 16.14 -23.06 -20.97
CA ARG A 477 16.59 -24.30 -21.61
C ARG A 477 18.13 -24.41 -21.72
N PRO A 478 18.88 -23.35 -22.04
CA PRO A 478 20.34 -23.42 -22.09
C PRO A 478 20.98 -23.65 -20.71
N ALA A 479 20.36 -23.15 -19.64
CA ALA A 479 20.80 -23.39 -18.27
C ALA A 479 20.51 -24.83 -17.85
N LEU A 480 19.28 -25.28 -18.10
CA LEU A 480 18.82 -26.64 -17.79
C LEU A 480 19.63 -27.72 -18.52
N LYS A 481 20.05 -27.48 -19.76
CA LYS A 481 20.90 -28.42 -20.54
C LYS A 481 22.33 -28.55 -20.01
N LYS A 482 22.84 -27.54 -19.30
CA LYS A 482 24.20 -27.55 -18.72
C LYS A 482 24.21 -28.10 -17.30
N THR A 483 23.08 -28.03 -16.60
CA THR A 483 22.90 -28.64 -15.28
C THR A 483 22.51 -30.12 -15.38
N LYS A 484 22.82 -30.91 -14.34
CA LYS A 484 22.35 -32.31 -14.23
C LYS A 484 20.86 -32.42 -13.83
N TYR A 485 20.19 -31.30 -13.57
CA TYR A 485 18.87 -31.25 -12.96
C TYR A 485 17.77 -30.84 -13.97
N SER A 486 16.61 -31.50 -13.91
CA SER A 486 15.40 -31.12 -14.65
C SER A 486 14.47 -30.25 -13.79
N ILE A 487 13.54 -29.51 -14.42
CA ILE A 487 12.50 -28.77 -13.69
C ILE A 487 11.62 -29.72 -12.86
N ASP A 488 11.34 -30.92 -13.37
CA ASP A 488 10.65 -31.97 -12.61
C ASP A 488 11.42 -32.38 -11.36
N GLY A 489 12.73 -32.57 -11.48
CA GLY A 489 13.60 -32.86 -10.35
C GLY A 489 13.58 -31.73 -9.33
N TYR A 490 13.54 -30.48 -9.77
CA TYR A 490 13.42 -29.33 -8.87
C TYR A 490 12.06 -29.29 -8.17
N ARG A 491 10.94 -29.45 -8.90
CA ARG A 491 9.59 -29.54 -8.31
C ARG A 491 9.50 -30.69 -7.30
N HIS A 492 10.11 -31.83 -7.60
CA HIS A 492 10.13 -32.98 -6.70
C HIS A 492 10.95 -32.73 -5.43
N ALA A 493 12.13 -32.08 -5.54
CA ALA A 493 12.92 -31.69 -4.37
C ALA A 493 12.14 -30.73 -3.45
N VAL A 494 11.43 -29.76 -4.03
CA VAL A 494 10.53 -28.86 -3.29
C VAL A 494 9.39 -29.62 -2.60
N GLN A 495 8.79 -30.61 -3.27
CA GLN A 495 7.75 -31.46 -2.66
C GLN A 495 8.28 -32.29 -1.49
N ILE A 496 9.46 -32.90 -1.62
CA ILE A 496 10.08 -33.68 -0.54
C ILE A 496 10.38 -32.77 0.67
N TYR A 497 10.87 -31.55 0.42
CA TYR A 497 11.12 -30.58 1.47
C TYR A 497 9.84 -30.22 2.26
N ARG A 498 8.71 -30.02 1.58
CA ARG A 498 7.43 -29.68 2.21
C ARG A 498 6.95 -30.75 3.20
N HIS A 499 7.18 -32.03 2.86
CA HIS A 499 6.74 -33.19 3.63
C HIS A 499 7.88 -33.85 4.44
N ALA A 500 9.01 -33.18 4.62
CA ALA A 500 10.14 -33.77 5.33
C ALA A 500 9.77 -34.09 6.79
N GLU A 501 9.78 -35.38 7.15
CA GLU A 501 9.42 -35.87 8.48
C GLU A 501 10.54 -35.68 9.51
N ASN A 502 11.76 -35.39 9.04
CA ASN A 502 12.92 -35.18 9.91
C ASN A 502 13.86 -34.07 9.39
N LYS A 503 14.63 -33.50 10.33
CA LYS A 503 15.54 -32.37 10.10
C LYS A 503 16.68 -32.68 9.13
N GLN A 504 17.12 -33.94 9.05
CA GLN A 504 18.22 -34.30 8.17
C GLN A 504 17.77 -34.25 6.71
N GLN A 505 16.65 -34.91 6.40
CA GLN A 505 16.04 -34.87 5.08
C GLN A 505 15.74 -33.43 4.64
N LYS A 506 15.24 -32.61 5.55
CA LYS A 506 14.99 -31.19 5.33
C LYS A 506 16.25 -30.44 4.87
N ARG A 507 17.34 -30.52 5.65
CA ARG A 507 18.62 -29.87 5.34
C ARG A 507 19.26 -30.37 4.05
N GLU A 508 19.11 -31.66 3.74
CA GLU A 508 19.60 -32.24 2.49
C GLU A 508 18.86 -31.64 1.27
N MET A 509 17.53 -31.51 1.37
CA MET A 509 16.73 -30.89 0.31
C MET A 509 16.97 -29.38 0.20
N GLU A 510 17.14 -28.65 1.30
CA GLU A 510 17.50 -27.22 1.28
C GLU A 510 18.79 -26.99 0.49
N ARG A 511 19.85 -27.73 0.81
CA ARG A 511 21.13 -27.64 0.10
C ARG A 511 21.01 -27.96 -1.38
N LEU A 512 20.18 -28.95 -1.72
CA LEU A 512 19.92 -29.31 -3.12
C LEU A 512 19.18 -28.18 -3.85
N ILE A 513 18.16 -27.59 -3.22
CA ILE A 513 17.41 -26.46 -3.77
C ILE A 513 18.34 -25.26 -3.98
N ASP A 514 19.19 -24.94 -3.02
CA ASP A 514 20.14 -23.83 -3.10
C ASP A 514 21.22 -24.07 -4.16
N ASP A 515 21.72 -25.31 -4.31
CA ASP A 515 22.64 -25.67 -5.39
C ASP A 515 21.97 -25.53 -6.77
N ILE A 516 20.72 -25.97 -6.93
CA ILE A 516 19.96 -25.79 -8.17
C ILE A 516 19.83 -24.30 -8.49
N LYS A 517 19.39 -23.48 -7.53
CA LYS A 517 19.23 -22.02 -7.69
C LYS A 517 20.56 -21.33 -8.04
N GLY A 518 21.63 -21.68 -7.33
CA GLY A 518 22.97 -21.14 -7.57
C GLY A 518 23.49 -21.46 -8.97
N ASN A 519 23.31 -22.70 -9.42
CA ASN A 519 23.70 -23.14 -10.75
C ASN A 519 22.89 -22.46 -11.87
N LEU A 520 21.57 -22.29 -11.67
CA LEU A 520 20.72 -21.54 -12.61
C LEU A 520 21.18 -20.08 -12.73
N LYS A 521 21.44 -19.42 -11.58
CA LYS A 521 21.94 -18.03 -11.52
C LYS A 521 23.28 -17.89 -12.23
N ASN A 522 24.25 -18.75 -11.95
CA ASN A 522 25.58 -18.71 -12.57
C ASN A 522 25.52 -18.93 -14.08
N THR A 523 24.67 -19.84 -14.55
CA THR A 523 24.56 -20.15 -15.98
C THR A 523 23.92 -19.00 -16.76
N LEU A 524 22.90 -18.35 -16.19
CA LEU A 524 22.25 -17.20 -16.81
C LEU A 524 23.12 -15.93 -16.81
N GLN A 525 23.99 -15.75 -15.81
CA GLN A 525 25.01 -14.68 -15.85
C GLN A 525 25.95 -14.81 -17.07
N GLY A 526 26.21 -16.02 -17.56
CA GLY A 526 26.97 -16.26 -18.78
C GLY A 526 26.22 -15.91 -20.08
N ILE A 527 24.89 -15.79 -20.02
CA ILE A 527 23.96 -15.55 -21.14
C ILE A 527 23.48 -14.09 -21.18
N ASP A 528 23.77 -13.29 -20.15
CA ASP A 528 23.37 -11.89 -20.01
C ASP A 528 23.50 -11.09 -21.32
N ARG A 529 22.38 -10.50 -21.77
CA ARG A 529 22.27 -9.72 -23.00
C ARG A 529 23.30 -8.59 -23.04
N ASN A 530 23.60 -7.96 -21.91
CA ASN A 530 24.58 -6.89 -21.85
C ASN A 530 26.00 -7.44 -22.04
N LYS A 531 26.33 -8.61 -21.49
CA LYS A 531 27.61 -9.27 -21.75
C LYS A 531 27.74 -9.84 -23.16
N GLN A 532 26.64 -10.22 -23.81
CA GLN A 532 26.64 -10.62 -25.22
C GLN A 532 26.82 -9.41 -26.14
N LYS A 533 26.09 -8.31 -25.86
CA LYS A 533 26.27 -7.03 -26.56
C LYS A 533 27.69 -6.51 -26.40
N LEU A 534 28.24 -6.58 -25.18
CA LEU A 534 29.64 -6.23 -24.89
C LEU A 534 30.61 -7.05 -25.76
N ARG A 535 30.49 -8.38 -25.76
CA ARG A 535 31.31 -9.27 -26.60
C ARG A 535 31.15 -8.98 -28.09
N GLY A 536 29.94 -8.63 -28.54
CA GLY A 536 29.67 -8.25 -29.93
C GLY A 536 30.36 -6.94 -30.32
N LEU A 537 30.25 -5.92 -29.48
CA LEU A 537 30.91 -4.62 -29.67
C LEU A 537 32.44 -4.75 -29.62
N GLU A 538 32.99 -5.52 -28.67
CA GLU A 538 34.41 -5.83 -28.55
C GLU A 538 34.92 -6.59 -29.80
N GLY A 539 34.13 -7.53 -30.31
CA GLY A 539 34.42 -8.23 -31.56
C GLY A 539 34.40 -7.30 -32.78
N GLU A 540 33.48 -6.33 -32.84
CA GLU A 540 33.44 -5.33 -33.91
C GLU A 540 34.66 -4.40 -33.87
N VAL A 541 35.06 -3.93 -32.68
CA VAL A 541 36.29 -3.15 -32.49
C VAL A 541 37.51 -3.97 -32.91
N TYR A 542 37.62 -5.22 -32.45
CA TYR A 542 38.70 -6.12 -32.82
C TYR A 542 38.80 -6.33 -34.34
N ASN A 543 37.66 -6.50 -35.02
CA ASN A 543 37.60 -6.65 -36.47
C ASN A 543 38.03 -5.37 -37.20
N LEU A 544 37.64 -4.19 -36.70
CA LEU A 544 38.04 -2.90 -37.28
C LEU A 544 39.53 -2.60 -37.07
N GLU A 545 40.10 -3.03 -35.95
CA GLU A 545 41.53 -2.87 -35.63
C GLU A 545 42.41 -3.85 -36.41
N ASN A 546 41.96 -5.10 -36.57
CA ASN A 546 42.72 -6.18 -37.22
C ASN A 546 42.31 -6.44 -38.68
N GLN A 547 41.57 -5.51 -39.30
CA GLN A 547 41.18 -5.62 -40.70
C GLN A 547 42.43 -5.61 -41.61
N VAL A 548 42.73 -6.75 -42.25
CA VAL A 548 43.76 -6.84 -43.28
C VAL A 548 43.17 -6.32 -44.61
N LEU A 549 43.62 -5.14 -45.04
CA LEU A 549 43.18 -4.53 -46.29
C LEU A 549 44.06 -5.01 -47.46
N LEU A 550 43.43 -5.39 -48.57
CA LEU A 550 44.11 -5.78 -49.83
C LEU A 550 44.74 -4.58 -50.58
N PHE A 551 44.43 -3.34 -50.17
CA PHE A 551 44.91 -2.08 -50.75
C PHE A 551 45.20 -1.04 -49.65
N GLU A 552 46.04 -0.03 -49.93
CA GLU A 552 46.30 1.07 -48.98
C GLU A 552 45.06 1.92 -48.73
N GLU A 553 44.75 2.12 -47.45
CA GLU A 553 43.59 2.88 -46.97
C GLU A 553 43.75 4.39 -47.27
N THR A 554 42.72 5.05 -47.80
CA THR A 554 42.77 6.51 -48.02
C THR A 554 42.71 7.28 -46.70
N LYS A 555 43.22 8.52 -46.67
CA LYS A 555 43.16 9.39 -45.46
C LYS A 555 41.74 9.59 -44.92
N GLY A 556 40.73 9.59 -45.80
CA GLY A 556 39.32 9.74 -45.42
C GLY A 556 38.76 8.49 -44.74
N GLU A 557 39.07 7.31 -45.28
CA GLU A 557 38.64 6.01 -44.75
C GLU A 557 39.27 5.74 -43.38
N LYS A 558 40.58 6.01 -43.23
CA LYS A 558 41.29 5.89 -41.95
C LYS A 558 40.64 6.72 -40.84
N LYS A 559 40.32 7.99 -41.13
CA LYS A 559 39.68 8.91 -40.18
C LYS A 559 38.24 8.48 -39.83
N ALA A 560 37.50 7.90 -40.78
CA ALA A 560 36.16 7.37 -40.54
C ALA A 560 36.19 6.12 -39.64
N ARG A 561 37.16 5.22 -39.87
CA ARG A 561 37.40 4.03 -39.04
C ARG A 561 37.77 4.40 -37.60
N GLU A 562 38.74 5.29 -37.42
CA GLU A 562 39.15 5.80 -36.10
C GLU A 562 37.97 6.43 -35.33
N LYS A 563 37.14 7.22 -36.00
CA LYS A 563 35.94 7.82 -35.39
C LYS A 563 34.91 6.77 -34.96
N LYS A 564 34.76 5.69 -35.72
CA LYS A 564 33.85 4.57 -35.38
C LYS A 564 34.38 3.78 -34.18
N ILE A 565 35.69 3.51 -34.12
CA ILE A 565 36.33 2.86 -32.97
C ILE A 565 36.15 3.69 -31.70
N VAL A 566 36.36 5.01 -31.74
CA VAL A 566 36.13 5.89 -30.57
C VAL A 566 34.68 5.84 -30.09
N LYS A 567 33.71 5.84 -31.02
CA LYS A 567 32.29 5.73 -30.67
C LYS A 567 31.95 4.38 -30.01
N LEU A 568 32.43 3.28 -30.58
CA LEU A 568 32.23 1.93 -30.05
C LEU A 568 32.90 1.76 -28.68
N ASN A 569 34.12 2.28 -28.49
CA ASN A 569 34.82 2.23 -27.22
C ASN A 569 34.11 3.03 -26.12
N ASN A 570 33.52 4.18 -26.45
CA ASN A 570 32.69 4.92 -25.49
C ASN A 570 31.43 4.12 -25.08
N GLU A 571 30.78 3.45 -26.03
CA GLU A 571 29.62 2.58 -25.75
C GLU A 571 30.05 1.36 -24.91
N ILE A 572 31.20 0.74 -25.22
CA ILE A 572 31.80 -0.35 -24.42
C ILE A 572 32.10 0.12 -22.99
N SER A 573 32.71 1.29 -22.81
CA SER A 573 33.01 1.84 -21.47
C SER A 573 31.74 2.12 -20.67
N GLN A 574 30.70 2.66 -21.29
CA GLN A 574 29.39 2.83 -20.64
C GLN A 574 28.78 1.48 -20.25
N LEU A 575 28.75 0.52 -21.18
CA LEU A 575 28.20 -0.80 -20.92
C LEU A 575 28.99 -1.56 -19.84
N ARG A 576 30.32 -1.40 -19.79
CA ARG A 576 31.18 -1.99 -18.74
C ARG A 576 30.91 -1.36 -17.38
N ALA A 577 30.77 -0.03 -17.32
CA ALA A 577 30.41 0.66 -16.08
C ALA A 577 29.02 0.24 -15.59
N GLU A 578 28.04 0.09 -16.50
CA GLU A 578 26.70 -0.44 -16.18
C GLU A 578 26.77 -1.88 -15.68
N ILE A 579 27.55 -2.76 -16.34
CA ILE A 579 27.73 -4.15 -15.90
C ILE A 579 28.43 -4.20 -14.54
N GLU A 580 29.47 -3.39 -14.32
CA GLU A 580 30.21 -3.33 -13.06
C GLU A 580 29.34 -2.76 -11.94
N GLU A 581 28.49 -1.75 -12.21
CA GLU A 581 27.52 -1.22 -11.25
C GLU A 581 26.45 -2.27 -10.90
N ILE A 582 25.93 -2.99 -11.90
CA ILE A 582 25.00 -4.13 -11.72
C ILE A 582 25.66 -5.26 -10.91
N GLU A 583 26.93 -5.57 -11.17
CA GLU A 583 27.70 -6.63 -10.51
C GLU A 583 28.19 -6.24 -9.11
N SER A 584 28.40 -4.95 -8.85
CA SER A 584 28.77 -4.41 -7.53
C SER A 584 27.69 -4.57 -6.46
N GLY A 585 26.50 -5.03 -6.84
CA GLY A 585 25.67 -5.88 -5.98
C GLY A 585 24.60 -5.19 -5.13
N LYS A 586 24.65 -3.87 -4.87
CA LYS A 586 23.71 -3.24 -3.93
C LYS A 586 22.23 -3.28 -4.37
N ILE A 587 21.94 -3.07 -5.65
CA ILE A 587 20.54 -3.02 -6.15
C ILE A 587 19.92 -4.42 -6.25
N TYR A 588 20.74 -5.44 -6.57
CA TYR A 588 20.28 -6.82 -6.79
C TYR A 588 20.45 -7.73 -5.57
N GLU A 589 21.04 -7.25 -4.47
CA GLU A 589 21.26 -8.02 -3.24
C GLU A 589 19.94 -8.60 -2.71
N ASN A 590 18.87 -7.81 -2.79
CA ASN A 590 17.51 -8.20 -2.36
C ASN A 590 16.56 -8.41 -3.54
N SER A 591 17.05 -8.64 -4.76
CA SER A 591 16.18 -8.89 -5.93
C SER A 591 15.45 -10.23 -5.84
N LEU A 592 14.23 -10.31 -6.35
CA LEU A 592 13.47 -11.55 -6.40
C LEU A 592 13.47 -12.15 -7.80
N GLU A 593 14.06 -13.34 -7.94
CA GLU A 593 14.01 -14.11 -9.17
C GLU A 593 12.81 -15.07 -9.17
N TRP A 594 11.64 -14.57 -9.59
CA TRP A 594 10.36 -15.30 -9.60
C TRP A 594 10.46 -16.74 -10.13
N ARG A 595 11.24 -16.95 -11.19
CA ARG A 595 11.42 -18.26 -11.83
C ARG A 595 12.24 -19.24 -11.00
N PHE A 596 13.16 -18.75 -10.18
CA PHE A 596 13.99 -19.60 -9.34
C PHE A 596 13.29 -19.87 -8.02
N GLU A 597 12.55 -18.89 -7.51
CA GLU A 597 11.86 -19.00 -6.24
C GLU A 597 10.59 -19.87 -6.31
N PHE A 598 9.93 -19.93 -7.46
CA PHE A 598 8.66 -20.66 -7.64
C PHE A 598 8.69 -21.59 -8.86
N PRO A 599 9.19 -22.84 -8.73
CA PRO A 599 9.17 -23.80 -9.85
C PRO A 599 7.75 -24.27 -10.25
N GLU A 600 6.74 -24.07 -9.40
CA GLU A 600 5.35 -24.45 -9.67
C GLU A 600 4.69 -23.64 -10.78
N VAL A 601 5.26 -22.48 -11.10
CA VAL A 601 4.81 -21.60 -12.18
C VAL A 601 5.69 -21.73 -13.42
N LEU A 602 6.49 -22.80 -13.51
CA LEU A 602 7.26 -23.18 -14.69
C LEU A 602 6.64 -24.40 -15.37
N ASP A 603 6.74 -24.45 -16.70
CA ASP A 603 6.54 -25.69 -17.45
C ASP A 603 7.80 -26.58 -17.42
N ASP A 604 7.70 -27.78 -18.00
CA ASP A 604 8.80 -28.76 -18.02
C ASP A 604 10.03 -28.26 -18.80
N GLN A 605 9.88 -27.23 -19.63
CA GLN A 605 10.94 -26.57 -20.39
C GLN A 605 11.53 -25.34 -19.65
N GLY A 606 11.01 -25.02 -18.46
CA GLY A 606 11.41 -23.86 -17.66
C GLY A 606 10.81 -22.53 -18.14
N VAL A 607 9.78 -22.54 -18.98
CA VAL A 607 9.05 -21.33 -19.40
C VAL A 607 8.14 -20.89 -18.26
N PHE A 608 8.11 -19.59 -18.01
CA PHE A 608 7.25 -19.00 -16.98
C PHE A 608 5.79 -18.99 -17.43
N LEU A 609 4.96 -19.80 -16.78
CA LEU A 609 3.52 -19.90 -17.02
C LEU A 609 2.76 -18.77 -16.32
N GLY A 610 3.19 -18.40 -15.12
CA GLY A 610 2.55 -17.40 -14.27
C GLY A 610 1.44 -17.93 -13.36
N PHE A 611 0.65 -17.02 -12.81
CA PHE A 611 -0.38 -17.26 -11.80
C PHE A 611 -1.80 -17.14 -12.38
N ASP A 612 -2.76 -17.90 -11.83
CA ASP A 612 -4.18 -17.78 -12.19
C ASP A 612 -4.79 -16.52 -11.55
N VAL A 613 -4.32 -16.13 -10.35
CA VAL A 613 -4.73 -14.94 -9.62
C VAL A 613 -3.52 -14.15 -9.11
N VAL A 614 -3.57 -12.83 -9.25
CA VAL A 614 -2.69 -11.88 -8.55
C VAL A 614 -3.55 -10.92 -7.73
N ILE A 615 -3.36 -10.87 -6.42
CA ILE A 615 -4.20 -10.10 -5.50
C ILE A 615 -3.35 -9.46 -4.41
N GLY A 616 -3.70 -8.27 -3.93
CA GLY A 616 -2.96 -7.64 -2.84
C GLY A 616 -3.19 -6.15 -2.66
N ASN A 617 -2.44 -5.57 -1.73
CA ASN A 617 -2.35 -4.13 -1.47
C ASN A 617 -0.89 -3.66 -1.67
N PRO A 618 -0.49 -3.27 -2.90
CA PRO A 618 0.86 -2.80 -3.16
C PRO A 618 1.24 -1.56 -2.32
N PRO A 619 2.53 -1.29 -2.04
CA PRO A 619 2.98 -0.23 -1.13
C PRO A 619 2.78 1.21 -1.67
N TYR A 620 2.34 2.14 -0.81
CA TYR A 620 1.98 3.52 -1.20
C TYR A 620 3.15 4.49 -0.97
N ILE A 621 4.31 4.15 -1.52
CA ILE A 621 5.55 4.90 -1.35
C ILE A 621 5.67 5.98 -2.43
N ARG A 622 6.00 7.21 -2.02
CA ARG A 622 6.09 8.35 -2.94
C ARG A 622 7.38 8.32 -3.76
N GLN A 623 7.34 8.95 -4.93
CA GLN A 623 8.48 9.03 -5.86
C GLN A 623 9.78 9.59 -5.24
N GLU A 624 9.69 10.44 -4.20
CA GLU A 624 10.86 11.01 -3.50
C GLU A 624 11.66 9.97 -2.70
N GLU A 625 11.00 8.88 -2.28
CA GLU A 625 11.56 7.85 -1.40
C GLU A 625 12.17 6.69 -2.20
N ILE A 626 11.84 6.55 -3.48
CA ILE A 626 12.31 5.47 -4.37
C ILE A 626 13.41 5.92 -5.35
N LYS A 627 14.16 6.98 -5.02
CA LYS A 627 15.17 7.59 -5.91
C LYS A 627 16.19 6.58 -6.44
N GLU A 628 16.65 5.68 -5.60
CA GLU A 628 17.68 4.68 -5.94
C GLU A 628 17.15 3.62 -6.92
N LEU A 629 15.84 3.34 -6.91
CA LEU A 629 15.21 2.35 -7.78
C LEU A 629 14.88 2.89 -9.18
N LYS A 630 14.89 4.22 -9.38
CA LYS A 630 14.39 4.85 -10.62
C LYS A 630 15.09 4.36 -11.89
N GLY A 631 16.41 4.18 -11.84
CA GLY A 631 17.18 3.69 -13.00
C GLY A 631 16.71 2.31 -13.46
N THR A 632 16.59 1.37 -12.53
CA THR A 632 16.12 0.00 -12.81
C THR A 632 14.65 -0.03 -13.20
N LEU A 633 13.79 0.75 -12.54
CA LEU A 633 12.36 0.82 -12.88
C LEU A 633 12.15 1.37 -14.30
N GLN A 634 12.95 2.34 -14.73
CA GLN A 634 12.90 2.90 -16.07
C GLN A 634 13.27 1.87 -17.15
N GLN A 635 14.25 1.02 -16.88
CA GLN A 635 14.67 -0.03 -17.81
C GLN A 635 13.65 -1.16 -17.89
N ASN A 636 12.98 -1.47 -16.77
CA ASN A 636 12.18 -2.67 -16.64
C ASN A 636 10.69 -2.48 -16.91
N TYR A 637 10.12 -1.27 -16.84
CA TYR A 637 8.67 -1.05 -16.88
C TYR A 637 8.23 -0.04 -17.97
N GLU A 638 7.29 -0.46 -18.83
CA GLU A 638 6.72 0.37 -19.89
C GLU A 638 5.93 1.56 -19.32
N CYS A 639 5.24 1.36 -18.19
CA CYS A 639 4.45 2.39 -17.54
C CYS A 639 5.28 3.44 -16.78
N TYR A 640 6.62 3.35 -16.80
CA TYR A 640 7.48 4.21 -16.01
C TYR A 640 7.31 5.70 -16.28
N VAL A 641 7.17 6.45 -15.19
CA VAL A 641 7.23 7.91 -15.14
C VAL A 641 7.98 8.29 -13.87
N GLY A 642 9.02 9.13 -13.97
CA GLY A 642 9.90 9.45 -12.83
C GLY A 642 9.22 10.13 -11.62
N THR A 643 7.96 10.53 -11.75
CA THR A 643 7.12 11.12 -10.70
C THR A 643 6.00 10.19 -10.20
N ALA A 644 5.96 8.94 -10.66
CA ALA A 644 4.97 7.95 -10.23
C ALA A 644 5.29 7.37 -8.85
N ASP A 645 4.23 7.12 -8.07
CA ASP A 645 4.27 6.39 -6.80
C ASP A 645 4.58 4.89 -7.07
N LEU A 646 5.16 4.18 -6.09
CA LEU A 646 5.71 2.83 -6.27
C LEU A 646 4.67 1.78 -6.71
N PHE A 647 3.42 1.87 -6.22
CA PHE A 647 2.35 0.93 -6.58
C PHE A 647 2.03 0.89 -8.08
N VAL A 648 2.38 1.93 -8.85
CA VAL A 648 2.16 1.99 -10.30
C VAL A 648 2.88 0.83 -11.00
N TYR A 649 4.10 0.53 -10.57
CA TYR A 649 4.91 -0.54 -11.16
C TYR A 649 4.41 -1.94 -10.80
N PHE A 650 3.72 -2.08 -9.66
CA PHE A 650 3.12 -3.34 -9.24
C PHE A 650 1.96 -3.76 -10.16
N TYR A 651 1.22 -2.82 -10.77
CA TYR A 651 0.21 -3.16 -11.78
C TYR A 651 0.82 -3.86 -12.99
N GLU A 652 1.89 -3.29 -13.55
CA GLU A 652 2.56 -3.90 -14.70
C GLU A 652 3.24 -5.21 -14.32
N LEU A 653 3.87 -5.30 -13.13
CA LEU A 653 4.38 -6.56 -12.59
C LEU A 653 3.26 -7.60 -12.49
N GLY A 654 2.13 -7.27 -11.87
CA GLY A 654 1.00 -8.17 -11.70
C GLY A 654 0.49 -8.72 -13.03
N LEU A 655 0.35 -7.86 -14.05
CA LEU A 655 0.00 -8.30 -15.41
C LEU A 655 1.05 -9.24 -16.03
N ARG A 656 2.34 -9.02 -15.78
CA ARG A 656 3.41 -9.92 -16.23
C ARG A 656 3.38 -11.27 -15.52
N LEU A 657 3.04 -11.28 -14.23
CA LEU A 657 2.93 -12.48 -13.41
C LEU A 657 1.72 -13.34 -13.77
N LEU A 658 0.65 -12.75 -14.29
CA LEU A 658 -0.58 -13.48 -14.65
C LEU A 658 -0.42 -14.40 -15.87
N LYS A 659 -1.11 -15.55 -15.84
CA LYS A 659 -1.44 -16.34 -17.04
C LYS A 659 -2.32 -15.54 -17.99
N PRO A 660 -2.41 -15.88 -19.30
CA PRO A 660 -3.28 -15.19 -20.25
C PRO A 660 -4.72 -15.00 -19.75
N LEU A 661 -5.33 -16.04 -19.17
CA LEU A 661 -6.71 -15.97 -18.67
C LEU A 661 -6.79 -15.64 -17.17
N GLY A 662 -5.71 -15.12 -16.58
CA GLY A 662 -5.62 -14.83 -15.16
C GLY A 662 -6.33 -13.52 -14.77
N HIS A 663 -6.65 -13.41 -13.48
CA HIS A 663 -7.36 -12.27 -12.89
C HIS A 663 -6.47 -11.51 -11.90
N LEU A 664 -6.53 -10.18 -11.92
CA LEU A 664 -5.85 -9.32 -10.97
C LEU A 664 -6.83 -8.43 -10.25
N THR A 665 -6.66 -8.32 -8.93
CA THR A 665 -7.42 -7.37 -8.11
C THR A 665 -6.49 -6.68 -7.12
N TYR A 666 -6.35 -5.36 -7.24
CA TYR A 666 -5.56 -4.56 -6.30
C TYR A 666 -6.39 -3.47 -5.65
N ILE A 667 -6.08 -3.21 -4.38
CA ILE A 667 -6.41 -1.96 -3.71
C ILE A 667 -5.19 -1.02 -3.78
N SER A 668 -5.39 0.20 -4.23
CA SER A 668 -4.34 1.20 -4.43
C SER A 668 -4.87 2.63 -4.31
N SER A 669 -3.99 3.63 -4.26
CA SER A 669 -4.41 5.04 -4.25
C SER A 669 -4.98 5.49 -5.61
N ASN A 670 -6.18 6.07 -5.62
CA ASN A 670 -6.89 6.57 -6.81
C ASN A 670 -6.20 7.75 -7.53
N LYS A 671 -5.11 8.32 -6.98
CA LYS A 671 -4.42 9.47 -7.57
C LYS A 671 -4.06 9.28 -9.04
N TYR A 672 -3.70 8.06 -9.44
CA TYR A 672 -3.37 7.74 -10.83
C TYR A 672 -4.58 7.81 -11.77
N PHE A 673 -5.81 8.03 -11.30
CA PHE A 673 -6.96 8.29 -12.17
C PHE A 673 -6.85 9.66 -12.84
N ARG A 674 -6.27 10.65 -12.16
CA ARG A 674 -6.24 12.05 -12.61
C ARG A 674 -4.83 12.63 -12.76
N ALA A 675 -3.83 12.08 -12.06
CA ALA A 675 -2.47 12.60 -12.11
C ALA A 675 -1.81 12.29 -13.47
N GLY A 676 -0.99 13.23 -13.97
CA GLY A 676 -0.28 13.06 -15.25
C GLY A 676 0.65 11.85 -15.27
N TYR A 677 1.27 11.50 -14.14
CA TYR A 677 2.13 10.29 -14.07
C TYR A 677 1.35 8.99 -14.34
N GLY A 678 0.03 8.99 -14.15
CA GLY A 678 -0.81 7.81 -14.34
C GLY A 678 -1.21 7.54 -15.80
N GLU A 679 -0.90 8.43 -16.74
CA GLU A 679 -1.34 8.30 -18.14
C GLU A 679 -0.90 6.99 -18.79
N ARG A 680 0.38 6.63 -18.64
CA ARG A 680 0.92 5.37 -19.19
C ARG A 680 0.27 4.14 -18.54
N LEU A 681 0.04 4.18 -17.22
CA LEU A 681 -0.65 3.10 -16.52
C LEU A 681 -2.11 2.97 -16.99
N ARG A 682 -2.86 4.07 -17.09
CA ARG A 682 -4.24 4.07 -17.60
C ARG A 682 -4.31 3.51 -19.02
N GLY A 683 -3.36 3.89 -19.88
CA GLY A 683 -3.22 3.32 -21.23
C GLY A 683 -2.95 1.82 -21.19
N LEU A 684 -2.00 1.36 -20.38
CA LEU A 684 -1.69 -0.06 -20.21
C LEU A 684 -2.92 -0.88 -19.79
N LEU A 685 -3.64 -0.42 -18.76
CA LEU A 685 -4.81 -1.11 -18.22
C LEU A 685 -5.96 -1.15 -19.24
N THR A 686 -6.26 -0.03 -19.89
CA THR A 686 -7.42 0.05 -20.80
C THR A 686 -7.20 -0.65 -22.15
N GLN A 687 -5.95 -0.72 -22.62
CA GLN A 687 -5.62 -1.29 -23.93
C GLN A 687 -5.23 -2.77 -23.86
N LYS A 688 -4.62 -3.24 -22.76
CA LYS A 688 -4.14 -4.62 -22.67
C LYS A 688 -5.04 -5.54 -21.85
N THR A 689 -6.04 -5.01 -21.11
CA THR A 689 -6.80 -5.80 -20.12
C THR A 689 -8.32 -5.62 -20.26
N THR A 690 -9.09 -6.46 -19.58
CA THR A 690 -10.55 -6.32 -19.41
C THR A 690 -10.85 -5.93 -17.97
N ILE A 691 -11.35 -4.71 -17.74
CA ILE A 691 -11.68 -4.21 -16.40
C ILE A 691 -13.10 -4.65 -16.05
N TYR A 692 -13.28 -5.36 -14.93
CA TYR A 692 -14.60 -5.78 -14.45
C TYR A 692 -15.20 -4.73 -13.52
N ASN A 693 -14.47 -4.42 -12.44
CA ASN A 693 -14.94 -3.53 -11.38
C ASN A 693 -13.94 -2.40 -11.14
N LEU A 694 -14.44 -1.17 -10.97
CA LEU A 694 -13.67 0.02 -10.62
C LEU A 694 -14.34 0.78 -9.47
N ILE A 695 -13.79 0.66 -8.26
CA ILE A 695 -14.36 1.26 -7.05
C ILE A 695 -13.43 2.37 -6.57
N ASP A 696 -13.96 3.57 -6.41
CA ASP A 696 -13.24 4.73 -5.89
C ASP A 696 -13.85 5.15 -4.55
N PHE A 697 -13.09 5.04 -3.46
CA PHE A 697 -13.55 5.44 -2.12
C PHE A 697 -13.33 6.91 -1.82
N GLY A 698 -12.85 7.71 -2.78
CA GLY A 698 -12.70 9.15 -2.63
C GLY A 698 -11.83 9.53 -1.43
N ASP A 699 -12.36 10.34 -0.51
CA ASP A 699 -11.71 10.71 0.76
C ASP A 699 -12.28 9.97 1.98
N PHE A 700 -13.03 8.88 1.74
CA PHE A 700 -13.57 8.03 2.79
C PHE A 700 -12.42 7.30 3.51
N PRO A 701 -12.38 7.32 4.85
CA PRO A 701 -11.29 6.72 5.62
C PRO A 701 -11.45 5.20 5.70
N VAL A 702 -11.19 4.49 4.60
CA VAL A 702 -11.18 3.01 4.58
C VAL A 702 -10.07 2.46 5.51
N PHE A 703 -8.92 3.15 5.54
CA PHE A 703 -7.85 2.87 6.49
C PHE A 703 -7.97 3.85 7.67
N GLU A 704 -8.15 3.34 8.89
CA GLU A 704 -8.39 4.15 10.10
C GLU A 704 -7.32 5.23 10.34
N GLU A 705 -6.08 4.95 9.92
CA GLU A 705 -4.91 5.74 10.28
C GLU A 705 -4.28 6.52 9.11
N ALA A 706 -4.85 6.45 7.90
CA ALA A 706 -4.25 7.06 6.71
C ALA A 706 -5.26 7.61 5.71
N ILE A 707 -5.03 8.85 5.28
CA ILE A 707 -5.71 9.45 4.12
C ILE A 707 -5.00 8.98 2.87
N ALA A 708 -5.45 7.84 2.33
CA ALA A 708 -4.79 7.16 1.22
C ALA A 708 -5.55 7.22 -0.12
N TYR A 709 -6.73 7.85 -0.14
CA TYR A 709 -7.64 7.89 -1.29
C TYR A 709 -7.80 6.52 -1.99
N PRO A 710 -8.26 5.48 -1.28
CA PRO A 710 -8.22 4.12 -1.78
C PRO A 710 -9.16 3.90 -2.97
N SER A 711 -8.78 2.95 -3.81
CA SER A 711 -9.56 2.45 -4.94
C SER A 711 -9.27 0.98 -5.15
N ILE A 712 -10.28 0.22 -5.57
CA ILE A 712 -10.14 -1.19 -5.97
C ILE A 712 -10.36 -1.29 -7.47
N ILE A 713 -9.48 -2.00 -8.15
CA ILE A 713 -9.69 -2.40 -9.54
C ILE A 713 -9.57 -3.91 -9.64
N ALA A 714 -10.55 -4.54 -10.28
CA ALA A 714 -10.55 -5.96 -10.64
C ALA A 714 -10.56 -6.10 -12.17
N LEU A 715 -9.65 -6.89 -12.72
CA LEU A 715 -9.46 -7.03 -14.16
C LEU A 715 -8.99 -8.43 -14.57
N GLY A 716 -9.14 -8.77 -15.85
CA GLY A 716 -8.57 -9.94 -16.51
C GLY A 716 -7.45 -9.54 -17.48
N LYS A 717 -6.42 -10.39 -17.64
CA LYS A 717 -5.23 -10.04 -18.43
C LYS A 717 -5.48 -9.83 -19.92
N LEU A 718 -6.45 -10.50 -20.55
CA LEU A 718 -6.77 -10.28 -21.97
C LEU A 718 -7.79 -9.17 -22.14
N GLN A 719 -7.68 -8.43 -23.24
CA GLN A 719 -8.66 -7.43 -23.66
C GLN A 719 -9.91 -8.08 -24.25
N SER A 720 -11.07 -7.46 -24.01
CA SER A 720 -12.36 -7.81 -24.60
C SER A 720 -12.96 -6.59 -25.30
N GLU A 721 -13.42 -6.77 -26.54
CA GLU A 721 -14.06 -5.71 -27.31
C GLU A 721 -15.45 -5.37 -26.75
N GLY A 722 -15.79 -4.08 -26.69
CA GLY A 722 -17.08 -3.62 -26.18
C GLY A 722 -17.32 -3.83 -24.68
N ASN A 723 -16.26 -4.12 -23.91
CA ASN A 723 -16.35 -4.39 -22.49
C ASN A 723 -17.04 -3.26 -21.70
N GLN A 724 -17.86 -3.65 -20.73
CA GLN A 724 -18.56 -2.76 -19.82
C GLN A 724 -17.99 -2.91 -18.41
N VAL A 725 -17.57 -1.79 -17.82
CA VAL A 725 -17.00 -1.71 -16.48
C VAL A 725 -18.09 -1.36 -15.49
N ARG A 726 -18.22 -2.13 -14.41
CA ARG A 726 -19.05 -1.75 -13.26
C ARG A 726 -18.25 -0.84 -12.34
N ALA A 727 -18.72 0.36 -12.09
CA ALA A 727 -17.97 1.36 -11.36
C ALA A 727 -18.79 1.98 -10.22
N LEU A 728 -18.12 2.28 -9.11
CA LEU A 728 -18.74 2.88 -7.93
C LEU A 728 -17.84 3.99 -7.38
N TYR A 729 -18.43 5.15 -7.11
CA TYR A 729 -17.78 6.20 -6.34
C TYR A 729 -18.43 6.25 -4.95
N TRP A 730 -17.70 5.78 -3.94
CA TRP A 730 -18.16 5.80 -2.55
C TRP A 730 -17.77 7.11 -1.89
N ASP A 731 -18.75 7.93 -1.56
CA ASP A 731 -18.53 9.19 -0.85
C ASP A 731 -19.23 9.22 0.51
N ARG A 732 -18.87 10.23 1.32
CA ARG A 732 -19.41 10.40 2.68
C ARG A 732 -20.90 10.76 2.72
N ALA A 733 -21.53 11.07 1.58
CA ALA A 733 -22.97 11.33 1.53
C ALA A 733 -23.78 10.03 1.53
N ILE A 734 -23.15 8.88 1.27
CA ILE A 734 -23.76 7.57 1.43
C ILE A 734 -23.93 7.29 2.93
N GLU A 735 -25.18 7.19 3.39
CA GLU A 735 -25.53 6.94 4.80
C GLU A 735 -25.33 5.46 5.21
N GLU A 736 -25.07 4.58 4.25
CA GLU A 736 -24.82 3.16 4.49
C GLU A 736 -23.47 2.89 5.15
N ASN A 737 -23.38 1.77 5.87
CA ASN A 737 -22.11 1.28 6.37
C ASN A 737 -21.21 0.85 5.20
N ILE A 738 -19.94 1.29 5.21
CA ILE A 738 -18.94 0.96 4.18
C ILE A 738 -18.86 -0.53 3.86
N VAL A 739 -19.07 -1.42 4.82
CA VAL A 739 -19.08 -2.88 4.61
C VAL A 739 -20.12 -3.33 3.56
N GLN A 740 -21.13 -2.50 3.29
CA GLN A 740 -22.18 -2.75 2.28
C GLN A 740 -21.79 -2.31 0.86
N PHE A 741 -20.60 -1.74 0.63
CA PHE A 741 -20.19 -1.31 -0.71
C PHE A 741 -20.30 -2.38 -1.81
N PRO A 742 -20.10 -3.70 -1.56
CA PRO A 742 -20.30 -4.70 -2.60
C PRO A 742 -21.76 -4.78 -3.06
N ARG A 743 -22.71 -4.71 -2.12
CA ARG A 743 -24.14 -4.68 -2.44
C ARG A 743 -24.50 -3.42 -3.23
N VAL A 744 -24.01 -2.26 -2.79
CA VAL A 744 -24.23 -0.99 -3.49
C VAL A 744 -23.62 -1.01 -4.89
N LEU A 745 -22.43 -1.59 -5.07
CA LEU A 745 -21.83 -1.79 -6.39
C LEU A 745 -22.75 -2.63 -7.29
N ASP A 746 -23.36 -3.69 -6.75
CA ASP A 746 -24.20 -4.60 -7.52
C ASP A 746 -25.58 -4.03 -7.88
N GLU A 747 -26.18 -3.27 -6.96
CA GLU A 747 -27.53 -2.71 -7.12
C GLU A 747 -27.53 -1.33 -7.78
N GLU A 748 -26.52 -0.50 -7.50
CA GLU A 748 -26.47 0.93 -7.86
C GLU A 748 -25.20 1.31 -8.64
N GLY A 749 -24.30 0.36 -8.91
CA GLY A 749 -23.07 0.60 -9.66
C GLY A 749 -23.32 1.11 -11.08
N LEU A 750 -22.52 2.11 -11.49
CA LEU A 750 -22.54 2.66 -12.83
C LEU A 750 -21.98 1.66 -13.83
N ILE A 751 -22.60 1.56 -14.99
CA ILE A 751 -22.06 0.79 -16.13
C ILE A 751 -21.40 1.76 -17.09
N ILE A 752 -20.09 1.61 -17.27
CA ILE A 752 -19.25 2.50 -18.09
C ILE A 752 -18.60 1.67 -19.21
N PRO A 753 -18.80 2.02 -20.49
CA PRO A 753 -18.02 1.41 -21.57
C PRO A 753 -16.52 1.61 -21.32
N GLN A 754 -15.71 0.55 -21.33
CA GLN A 754 -14.27 0.64 -21.02
C GLN A 754 -13.56 1.63 -21.97
N GLU A 755 -14.05 1.78 -23.20
CA GLU A 755 -13.54 2.76 -24.16
C GLU A 755 -13.63 4.22 -23.67
N ASN A 756 -14.49 4.53 -22.71
CA ASN A 756 -14.62 5.85 -22.09
C ASN A 756 -13.56 6.11 -21.00
N LEU A 757 -12.85 5.07 -20.53
CA LEU A 757 -11.73 5.19 -19.59
C LEU A 757 -10.45 5.61 -20.32
N LYS A 758 -10.39 6.87 -20.75
CA LYS A 758 -9.30 7.39 -21.58
C LYS A 758 -7.98 7.60 -20.81
N PRO A 759 -6.82 7.56 -21.49
CA PRO A 759 -5.52 7.80 -20.87
C PRO A 759 -5.34 9.20 -20.25
N ASP A 760 -6.07 10.22 -20.70
CA ASP A 760 -6.00 11.58 -20.15
C ASP A 760 -6.62 11.71 -18.75
N GLY A 761 -7.49 10.78 -18.37
CA GLY A 761 -7.98 10.63 -17.00
C GLY A 761 -9.24 9.77 -16.90
N TRP A 762 -9.36 9.02 -15.82
CA TRP A 762 -10.56 8.23 -15.53
C TRP A 762 -11.56 9.03 -14.71
N ARG A 763 -12.82 9.01 -15.15
CA ARG A 763 -13.96 9.66 -14.51
C ARG A 763 -15.04 8.62 -14.31
N VAL A 764 -15.36 8.33 -13.05
CA VAL A 764 -16.42 7.40 -12.68
C VAL A 764 -17.72 8.19 -12.62
N GLU A 765 -18.34 8.42 -13.78
CA GLU A 765 -19.53 9.24 -13.95
C GLU A 765 -20.46 8.63 -15.00
N SER A 766 -21.75 9.02 -14.98
CA SER A 766 -22.73 8.54 -15.95
C SER A 766 -22.44 9.07 -17.37
N SER A 767 -22.94 8.35 -18.38
CA SER A 767 -22.83 8.77 -19.79
C SER A 767 -23.41 10.19 -20.01
N GLN A 768 -24.52 10.52 -19.35
CA GLN A 768 -25.14 11.85 -19.41
C GLN A 768 -24.19 12.96 -18.90
N VAL A 769 -23.46 12.70 -17.81
CA VAL A 769 -22.47 13.65 -17.28
C VAL A 769 -21.29 13.79 -18.23
N LEU A 770 -20.80 12.69 -18.82
CA LEU A 770 -19.69 12.72 -19.77
C LEU A 770 -20.05 13.46 -21.08
N GLU A 771 -21.25 13.23 -21.61
CA GLU A 771 -21.79 13.94 -22.78
C GLU A 771 -21.93 15.43 -22.49
N LEU A 772 -22.48 15.80 -21.33
CA LEU A 772 -22.59 17.19 -20.89
C LEU A 772 -21.20 17.85 -20.79
N LEU A 773 -20.20 17.17 -20.23
CA LEU A 773 -18.83 17.70 -20.18
C LEU A 773 -18.23 17.89 -21.58
N GLY A 774 -18.47 16.96 -22.50
CA GLY A 774 -18.09 17.09 -23.91
C GLY A 774 -18.75 18.30 -24.57
N LYS A 775 -20.05 18.49 -24.35
CA LYS A 775 -20.80 19.67 -24.81
C LYS A 775 -20.23 20.97 -24.26
N LEU A 776 -19.98 21.05 -22.94
CA LEU A 776 -19.40 22.24 -22.30
C LEU A 776 -18.04 22.61 -22.93
N ARG A 777 -17.19 21.60 -23.20
CA ARG A 777 -15.88 21.80 -23.86
C ARG A 777 -16.00 22.30 -25.30
N ASN A 778 -16.98 21.80 -26.05
CA ASN A 778 -17.13 22.13 -27.46
C ASN A 778 -17.74 23.53 -27.69
N ILE A 779 -18.53 24.03 -26.73
CA ILE A 779 -19.20 25.34 -26.85
C ILE A 779 -18.24 26.51 -26.54
N GLY A 780 -17.30 26.33 -25.61
CA GLY A 780 -16.42 27.40 -25.15
C GLY A 780 -14.95 27.18 -25.46
N GLN A 781 -14.20 28.27 -25.57
CA GLN A 781 -12.75 28.21 -25.69
C GLN A 781 -12.12 28.03 -24.30
N PRO A 782 -11.15 27.12 -24.10
CA PRO A 782 -10.46 26.99 -22.81
C PRO A 782 -9.91 28.33 -22.32
N LEU A 783 -10.14 28.68 -21.05
CA LEU A 783 -9.76 29.97 -20.48
C LEU A 783 -8.27 30.30 -20.68
N GLY A 784 -7.39 29.28 -20.63
CA GLY A 784 -5.97 29.41 -20.94
C GLY A 784 -5.70 30.00 -22.32
N GLU A 785 -6.43 29.53 -23.33
CA GLU A 785 -6.31 30.04 -24.70
C GLU A 785 -7.03 31.38 -24.86
N TYR A 786 -8.19 31.53 -24.23
CA TYR A 786 -8.99 32.75 -24.25
C TYR A 786 -8.19 33.97 -23.76
N VAL A 787 -7.41 33.81 -22.69
CA VAL A 787 -6.51 34.85 -22.15
C VAL A 787 -5.08 34.78 -22.71
N LYS A 788 -4.86 34.01 -23.79
CA LYS A 788 -3.56 33.89 -24.48
C LYS A 788 -2.40 33.51 -23.55
N GLY A 789 -2.66 32.63 -22.58
CA GLY A 789 -1.66 32.13 -21.64
C GLY A 789 -1.30 33.09 -20.50
N ARG A 790 -2.02 34.21 -20.29
CA ARG A 790 -1.79 35.18 -19.21
C ARG A 790 -2.24 34.67 -17.82
N PHE A 791 -1.74 33.50 -17.45
CA PHE A 791 -1.93 32.82 -16.16
C PHE A 791 -0.64 32.84 -15.36
N TYR A 792 -0.70 33.35 -14.12
CA TYR A 792 0.50 33.52 -13.30
C TYR A 792 0.28 33.03 -11.87
N ARG A 793 1.38 32.57 -11.26
CA ARG A 793 1.41 32.15 -9.86
C ARG A 793 1.69 33.35 -8.96
N GLY A 794 1.19 33.31 -7.73
CA GLY A 794 1.62 34.24 -6.69
C GLY A 794 3.11 34.12 -6.37
N ILE A 795 3.62 35.10 -5.62
CA ILE A 795 5.02 35.21 -5.23
C ILE A 795 5.38 34.16 -4.19
N LEU A 796 6.43 33.39 -4.45
CA LEU A 796 7.07 32.51 -3.48
C LEU A 796 8.22 33.26 -2.81
N THR A 797 8.07 33.57 -1.53
CA THR A 797 9.06 34.37 -0.79
C THR A 797 10.24 33.56 -0.28
N GLY A 798 10.13 32.23 -0.18
CA GLY A 798 11.14 31.37 0.45
C GLY A 798 11.27 31.52 1.98
N PHE A 799 10.84 32.64 2.56
CA PHE A 799 10.84 32.89 4.00
C PHE A 799 9.86 34.01 4.38
N ASN A 800 8.58 33.66 4.57
CA ASN A 800 7.50 34.64 4.80
C ASN A 800 7.75 35.57 6.01
N GLN A 801 8.39 35.09 7.07
CA GLN A 801 8.63 35.87 8.30
C GLN A 801 9.44 37.13 8.06
N ALA A 802 10.33 37.14 7.06
CA ALA A 802 11.10 38.34 6.70
C ALA A 802 10.40 39.14 5.59
N PHE A 803 9.74 38.51 4.62
CA PHE A 803 9.25 39.24 3.45
C PHE A 803 7.83 39.79 3.60
N VAL A 804 7.06 39.31 4.57
CA VAL A 804 5.67 39.70 4.78
C VAL A 804 5.54 40.38 6.14
N VAL A 805 5.23 41.67 6.11
CA VAL A 805 5.14 42.52 7.31
C VAL A 805 3.72 43.02 7.52
N ASP A 806 3.35 43.28 8.77
CA ASP A 806 2.09 43.91 9.12
C ASP A 806 2.15 45.44 8.95
N ARG A 807 0.98 46.07 9.12
CA ARG A 807 0.85 47.53 9.04
C ARG A 807 1.78 48.29 9.98
N VAL A 808 1.89 47.82 11.23
CA VAL A 808 2.70 48.47 12.27
C VAL A 808 4.17 48.46 11.86
N THR A 809 4.67 47.32 11.40
CA THR A 809 6.05 47.17 10.94
C THR A 809 6.30 47.97 9.68
N ARG A 810 5.35 47.97 8.72
CA ARG A 810 5.41 48.81 7.52
C ARG A 810 5.57 50.29 7.89
N ASP A 811 4.70 50.80 8.76
CA ASP A 811 4.69 52.20 9.16
C ASP A 811 5.98 52.57 9.89
N ARG A 812 6.49 51.70 10.76
CA ARG A 812 7.79 51.88 11.40
C ARG A 812 8.92 51.98 10.36
N LEU A 813 9.00 51.05 9.40
CA LEU A 813 10.08 51.02 8.40
C LEU A 813 10.06 52.24 7.47
N ILE A 814 8.87 52.77 7.15
CA ILE A 814 8.70 54.00 6.36
C ILE A 814 9.12 55.23 7.19
N ASN A 815 8.79 55.26 8.49
CA ASN A 815 9.19 56.34 9.38
C ASN A 815 10.70 56.33 9.67
N GLU A 816 11.33 55.15 9.77
CA GLU A 816 12.78 55.01 9.90
C GLU A 816 13.51 55.54 8.66
N HIS A 817 12.99 55.26 7.46
CA HIS A 817 13.49 55.88 6.24
C HIS A 817 12.45 55.87 5.10
N PRO A 818 12.17 57.01 4.43
CA PRO A 818 11.15 57.11 3.38
C PRO A 818 11.35 56.15 2.20
N SER A 819 12.59 55.78 1.87
CA SER A 819 12.86 54.85 0.75
C SER A 819 12.25 53.44 0.95
N SER A 820 11.93 53.05 2.19
CA SER A 820 11.22 51.80 2.47
C SER A 820 9.85 51.72 1.79
N ALA A 821 9.18 52.87 1.57
CA ALA A 821 7.87 52.93 0.93
C ALA A 821 7.90 52.46 -0.54
N GLU A 822 9.05 52.56 -1.21
CA GLU A 822 9.22 52.15 -2.61
C GLU A 822 9.05 50.64 -2.79
N VAL A 823 9.47 49.86 -1.80
CA VAL A 823 9.53 48.38 -1.86
C VAL A 823 8.41 47.72 -1.07
N LEU A 824 7.70 48.44 -0.20
CA LEU A 824 6.56 47.90 0.56
C LEU A 824 5.28 47.96 -0.26
N LYS A 825 4.76 46.79 -0.67
CA LYS A 825 3.55 46.67 -1.51
C LYS A 825 2.42 45.89 -0.83
N PRO A 826 1.14 46.27 -0.99
CA PRO A 826 0.02 45.51 -0.44
C PRO A 826 0.06 44.04 -0.87
N PHE A 827 -0.12 43.13 0.09
CA PHE A 827 0.06 41.70 -0.12
C PHE A 827 -1.13 40.88 0.38
N LEU A 828 -1.58 39.96 -0.46
CA LEU A 828 -2.72 39.08 -0.23
C LEU A 828 -2.25 37.65 -0.10
N ARG A 829 -2.81 36.92 0.87
CA ARG A 829 -2.68 35.48 0.96
C ARG A 829 -3.86 34.80 0.28
N GLY A 830 -3.72 33.53 -0.08
CA GLY A 830 -4.84 32.77 -0.67
C GLY A 830 -6.12 32.78 0.18
N ARG A 831 -6.00 32.78 1.52
CA ARG A 831 -7.15 32.84 2.44
C ARG A 831 -7.85 34.20 2.50
N ASP A 832 -7.17 35.25 2.04
CA ASP A 832 -7.69 36.62 2.01
C ASP A 832 -8.59 36.83 0.77
N VAL A 833 -8.53 35.93 -0.21
CA VAL A 833 -9.42 35.91 -1.38
C VAL A 833 -10.72 35.20 -1.04
N LYS A 834 -11.85 35.86 -1.21
CA LYS A 834 -13.19 35.32 -1.02
C LYS A 834 -13.95 35.36 -2.35
N ARG A 835 -15.13 34.73 -2.38
CA ARG A 835 -16.03 34.80 -3.54
C ARG A 835 -16.44 36.27 -3.73
N TRP A 836 -16.14 36.83 -4.91
CA TRP A 836 -16.38 38.22 -5.33
C TRP A 836 -15.55 39.32 -4.65
N CYS A 837 -14.93 39.08 -3.50
CA CYS A 837 -14.23 40.14 -2.76
C CYS A 837 -12.89 39.72 -2.17
N VAL A 838 -12.11 40.71 -1.74
CA VAL A 838 -10.81 40.55 -1.09
C VAL A 838 -10.88 41.11 0.32
N ASN A 839 -10.55 40.28 1.31
CA ASN A 839 -10.46 40.69 2.71
C ASN A 839 -9.01 41.07 3.02
N PHE A 840 -8.64 42.32 2.74
CA PHE A 840 -7.27 42.78 2.94
C PHE A 840 -6.89 42.79 4.42
N ALA A 841 -5.88 42.00 4.80
CA ALA A 841 -5.45 41.82 6.17
C ALA A 841 -4.37 42.82 6.62
N ASP A 842 -4.25 43.96 5.92
CA ASP A 842 -3.20 44.97 6.14
C ASP A 842 -1.77 44.37 6.17
N LEU A 843 -1.48 43.48 5.22
CA LEU A 843 -0.17 42.87 5.03
C LEU A 843 0.57 43.49 3.84
N TYR A 844 1.89 43.54 3.95
CA TYR A 844 2.76 44.17 2.97
C TYR A 844 3.94 43.27 2.64
N LEU A 845 4.27 43.17 1.35
CA LEU A 845 5.43 42.48 0.82
C LEU A 845 6.60 43.46 0.73
N ILE A 846 7.77 43.07 1.22
CA ILE A 846 9.04 43.74 0.89
C ILE A 846 9.49 43.24 -0.48
N LYS A 847 9.14 43.98 -1.53
CA LYS A 847 9.38 43.62 -2.94
C LYS A 847 10.77 44.06 -3.39
N ILE A 848 11.80 43.27 -3.08
CA ILE A 848 13.11 43.40 -3.72
C ILE A 848 13.19 42.40 -4.88
N GLU A 849 13.17 42.92 -6.11
CA GLU A 849 13.24 42.11 -7.33
C GLU A 849 14.63 41.50 -7.50
N SER A 850 14.71 40.35 -8.19
CA SER A 850 15.99 39.72 -8.49
C SER A 850 16.81 40.61 -9.43
N SER A 851 18.11 40.70 -9.16
CA SER A 851 19.08 41.33 -10.07
C SER A 851 19.13 40.68 -11.47
N GLU A 852 18.54 39.51 -11.64
CA GLU A 852 18.35 38.86 -12.95
C GLU A 852 17.22 39.47 -13.78
N ASN A 853 16.19 40.04 -13.14
CA ASN A 853 15.03 40.63 -13.83
C ASN A 853 15.10 42.15 -13.90
N LYS A 854 15.75 42.78 -12.92
CA LYS A 854 15.84 44.23 -12.81
C LYS A 854 17.27 44.65 -12.50
N LYS A 855 17.78 45.60 -13.27
CA LYS A 855 19.12 46.16 -13.02
C LYS A 855 19.07 47.11 -11.83
N HIS A 856 19.64 46.68 -10.71
CA HIS A 856 19.84 47.47 -9.50
C HIS A 856 21.26 48.06 -9.45
N PRO A 857 21.50 49.10 -8.63
CA PRO A 857 22.84 49.65 -8.41
C PRO A 857 23.88 48.63 -7.90
N TRP A 858 23.43 47.51 -7.33
CA TRP A 858 24.27 46.42 -6.81
C TRP A 858 24.35 45.19 -7.73
N SER A 859 23.61 45.13 -8.85
CA SER A 859 23.46 43.90 -9.64
C SER A 859 24.78 43.36 -10.19
N ASP A 860 25.72 44.23 -10.54
CA ASP A 860 27.02 43.87 -11.12
C ASP A 860 28.16 43.84 -10.07
N LYS A 861 27.82 43.79 -8.77
CA LYS A 861 28.79 43.90 -7.66
C LYS A 861 28.98 42.57 -6.91
N SER A 862 30.08 42.48 -6.18
CA SER A 862 30.29 41.39 -5.22
C SER A 862 29.31 41.51 -4.03
N GLN A 863 29.02 40.42 -3.31
CA GLN A 863 28.14 40.44 -2.14
C GLN A 863 28.51 41.54 -1.13
N LYS A 864 29.80 41.69 -0.81
CA LYS A 864 30.27 42.68 0.17
C LYS A 864 30.05 44.12 -0.28
N GLU A 865 30.17 44.40 -1.56
CA GLU A 865 29.89 45.72 -2.14
C GLU A 865 28.39 45.96 -2.26
N ALA A 866 27.64 44.94 -2.65
CA ALA A 866 26.18 44.96 -2.74
C ALA A 866 25.54 45.26 -1.36
N ASP A 867 26.02 44.63 -0.28
CA ASP A 867 25.58 44.89 1.11
C ASP A 867 25.68 46.39 1.43
N LYS A 868 26.83 47.01 1.12
CA LYS A 868 27.06 48.44 1.40
C LYS A 868 26.13 49.36 0.61
N ILE A 869 25.90 49.04 -0.66
CA ILE A 869 25.01 49.83 -1.52
C ILE A 869 23.57 49.66 -1.06
N PHE A 870 23.13 48.43 -0.79
CA PHE A 870 21.78 48.13 -0.32
C PHE A 870 21.49 48.80 1.03
N ALA A 871 22.43 48.76 1.98
CA ALA A 871 22.35 49.46 3.25
C ALA A 871 22.21 50.98 3.11
N LYS A 872 22.78 51.58 2.05
CA LYS A 872 22.64 53.00 1.75
C LYS A 872 21.33 53.32 1.03
N THR A 873 20.88 52.46 0.13
CA THR A 873 19.65 52.67 -0.66
C THR A 873 18.39 52.46 0.19
N TYR A 874 18.36 51.41 1.00
CA TYR A 874 17.23 51.05 1.87
C TYR A 874 17.68 50.77 3.30
N PRO A 875 18.09 51.79 4.06
CA PRO A 875 18.69 51.59 5.38
C PRO A 875 17.75 50.89 6.37
N GLY A 876 16.46 51.27 6.42
CA GLY A 876 15.47 50.62 7.29
C GLY A 876 15.23 49.15 6.92
N ILE A 877 15.07 48.85 5.62
CA ILE A 877 14.90 47.48 5.13
C ILE A 877 16.14 46.62 5.39
N TYR A 878 17.34 47.18 5.19
CA TYR A 878 18.59 46.47 5.44
C TYR A 878 18.74 46.08 6.91
N GLN A 879 18.55 47.03 7.84
CA GLN A 879 18.61 46.74 9.27
C GLN A 879 17.56 45.71 9.71
N TYR A 880 16.39 45.74 9.08
CA TYR A 880 15.35 44.74 9.31
C TYR A 880 15.76 43.34 8.82
N PHE A 881 16.29 43.21 7.60
CA PHE A 881 16.76 41.92 7.08
C PHE A 881 18.00 41.36 7.78
N GLU A 882 18.85 42.20 8.36
CA GLU A 882 20.00 41.74 9.15
C GLU A 882 19.57 40.87 10.34
N GLN A 883 18.39 41.11 10.93
CA GLN A 883 17.81 40.28 11.99
C GLN A 883 17.54 38.84 11.53
N PHE A 884 17.33 38.64 10.22
CA PHE A 884 17.02 37.35 9.60
C PHE A 884 18.16 36.80 8.73
N ARG A 885 19.33 37.46 8.69
CA ARG A 885 20.43 37.17 7.75
C ARG A 885 20.79 35.69 7.67
N LYS A 886 20.98 35.02 8.81
CA LYS A 886 21.32 33.59 8.89
C LYS A 886 20.27 32.69 8.23
N SER A 887 18.99 33.03 8.37
CA SER A 887 17.88 32.27 7.79
C SER A 887 17.71 32.59 6.30
N LEU A 888 17.90 33.86 5.92
CA LEU A 888 17.78 34.30 4.53
C LEU A 888 18.85 33.67 3.62
N ILE A 889 20.11 33.64 4.07
CA ILE A 889 21.21 33.03 3.30
C ILE A 889 20.97 31.54 3.01
N LYS A 890 20.24 30.83 3.89
CA LYS A 890 19.94 29.40 3.74
C LYS A 890 18.79 29.11 2.75
N ARG A 891 18.12 30.13 2.22
CA ARG A 891 17.00 29.93 1.30
C ARG A 891 17.47 29.32 -0.02
N CYS A 892 16.78 28.27 -0.45
CA CYS A 892 16.97 27.69 -1.78
C CYS A 892 16.33 28.56 -2.88
N ASP A 893 15.19 29.20 -2.59
CA ASP A 893 14.47 30.08 -3.51
C ASP A 893 14.82 31.55 -3.21
N GLN A 894 15.79 32.14 -3.91
CA GLN A 894 16.20 33.55 -3.79
C GLN A 894 16.72 34.12 -5.12
N GLY A 895 16.92 35.44 -5.18
CA GLY A 895 17.59 36.10 -6.30
C GLY A 895 19.12 35.95 -6.20
N LYS A 896 19.86 36.88 -6.84
CA LYS A 896 21.32 36.87 -6.82
C LYS A 896 21.90 37.11 -5.42
N PHE A 897 21.20 37.93 -4.63
CA PHE A 897 21.57 38.25 -3.25
C PHE A 897 20.48 37.76 -2.28
N PHE A 898 20.85 37.46 -1.04
CA PHE A 898 19.95 36.79 -0.07
C PHE A 898 18.69 37.59 0.33
N TRP A 899 18.71 38.91 0.13
CA TRP A 899 17.56 39.79 0.34
C TRP A 899 16.65 39.93 -0.89
N GLU A 900 17.02 39.33 -2.02
CA GLU A 900 16.21 39.37 -3.23
C GLU A 900 15.18 38.23 -3.24
N LEU A 901 13.99 38.53 -3.76
CA LEU A 901 13.03 37.50 -4.12
C LEU A 901 13.55 36.71 -5.33
N ARG A 902 13.07 35.48 -5.48
CA ARG A 902 13.40 34.65 -6.65
C ARG A 902 13.02 35.37 -7.96
N SER A 903 13.70 34.96 -9.03
CA SER A 903 13.45 35.48 -10.39
C SER A 903 11.97 35.36 -10.79
N CYS A 904 11.38 36.46 -11.25
CA CYS A 904 9.99 36.56 -11.72
C CYS A 904 9.92 37.58 -12.87
N ILE A 905 9.44 37.16 -14.03
CA ILE A 905 9.43 37.98 -15.27
C ILE A 905 8.11 38.73 -15.51
N TYR A 906 7.09 38.47 -14.69
CA TYR A 906 5.71 38.98 -14.88
C TYR A 906 5.29 39.94 -13.78
N TRP A 907 6.23 40.70 -13.20
CA TRP A 907 5.92 41.69 -12.16
C TRP A 907 4.89 42.72 -12.60
N GLU A 908 4.92 43.13 -13.87
CA GLU A 908 4.00 44.12 -14.44
C GLU A 908 2.54 43.63 -14.45
N GLU A 909 2.31 42.32 -14.48
CA GLU A 909 0.97 41.73 -14.44
C GLU A 909 0.29 41.93 -13.07
N PHE A 910 1.07 42.06 -11.99
CA PHE A 910 0.53 42.45 -10.68
C PHE A 910 0.08 43.92 -10.63
N GLU A 911 0.57 44.75 -11.55
CA GLU A 911 0.18 46.17 -11.65
C GLU A 911 -1.08 46.37 -12.52
N GLN A 912 -1.68 45.29 -13.03
CA GLN A 912 -2.95 45.34 -13.75
C GLN A 912 -4.13 44.93 -12.85
N PRO A 913 -5.37 45.37 -13.17
CA PRO A 913 -6.59 44.71 -12.71
C PRO A 913 -6.57 43.24 -13.11
N LYS A 914 -6.86 42.36 -12.17
CA LYS A 914 -6.64 40.92 -12.34
C LYS A 914 -7.64 40.11 -11.53
N ILE A 915 -8.03 38.96 -12.06
CA ILE A 915 -8.81 37.97 -11.31
C ILE A 915 -7.83 37.10 -10.52
N ILE A 916 -8.13 36.88 -9.24
CA ILE A 916 -7.31 36.10 -8.32
C ILE A 916 -8.14 35.03 -7.61
N TRP A 917 -7.47 33.94 -7.19
CA TRP A 917 -8.08 32.86 -6.43
C TRP A 917 -7.05 32.08 -5.59
N GLY A 918 -7.52 31.44 -4.52
CA GLY A 918 -6.74 30.54 -3.68
C GLY A 918 -6.62 29.12 -4.27
N ASN A 919 -5.62 28.35 -3.83
CA ASN A 919 -5.40 26.99 -4.35
C ASN A 919 -6.44 25.95 -3.90
N LEU A 920 -7.06 26.12 -2.73
CA LEU A 920 -8.01 25.17 -2.14
C LEU A 920 -9.29 25.90 -1.74
N ALA A 921 -10.43 25.43 -2.23
CA ALA A 921 -11.76 25.93 -1.83
C ALA A 921 -12.83 24.84 -2.02
N THR A 922 -13.92 24.89 -1.25
CA THR A 922 -15.06 23.94 -1.39
C THR A 922 -16.02 24.33 -2.52
N LYS A 923 -15.94 25.58 -2.99
CA LYS A 923 -16.70 26.14 -4.11
C LYS A 923 -15.86 27.21 -4.82
N PRO A 924 -16.19 27.62 -6.05
CA PRO A 924 -15.49 28.71 -6.73
C PRO A 924 -15.44 29.98 -5.88
N GLN A 925 -14.22 30.49 -5.68
CA GLN A 925 -13.91 31.69 -4.90
C GLN A 925 -12.95 32.58 -5.69
N PHE A 926 -13.47 33.22 -6.73
CA PHE A 926 -12.72 34.17 -7.55
C PHE A 926 -13.11 35.60 -7.18
N ALA A 927 -12.13 36.51 -7.20
CA ALA A 927 -12.34 37.94 -6.97
C ALA A 927 -11.45 38.76 -7.92
N ILE A 928 -11.84 40.03 -8.14
CA ILE A 928 -10.98 41.00 -8.83
C ILE A 928 -10.12 41.73 -7.78
N ALA A 929 -8.81 41.72 -7.99
CA ALA A 929 -7.88 42.55 -7.25
C ALA A 929 -7.59 43.84 -8.02
N LYS A 930 -7.63 44.97 -7.30
CA LYS A 930 -7.23 46.27 -7.83
C LYS A 930 -5.73 46.27 -8.20
N GLN A 931 -5.33 47.25 -8.99
CA GLN A 931 -3.93 47.52 -9.32
C GLN A 931 -3.06 47.62 -8.05
N GLY A 932 -1.83 47.08 -8.11
CA GLY A 932 -0.84 47.18 -7.03
C GLY A 932 -0.97 46.16 -5.89
N PHE A 933 -1.96 45.27 -5.93
CA PHE A 933 -2.04 44.12 -5.00
C PHE A 933 -1.19 42.95 -5.49
N TYR A 934 -0.31 42.47 -4.61
CA TYR A 934 0.54 41.30 -4.80
C TYR A 934 -0.05 40.08 -4.07
N LEU A 935 0.24 38.86 -4.55
CA LEU A 935 -0.39 37.63 -4.07
C LEU A 935 0.66 36.61 -3.63
N SER A 936 0.42 35.86 -2.56
CA SER A 936 1.28 34.77 -2.10
C SER A 936 1.05 33.47 -2.88
N ALA A 937 2.10 32.76 -3.29
CA ALA A 937 1.95 31.35 -3.68
C ALA A 937 1.40 30.50 -2.51
N PRO A 938 0.54 29.49 -2.74
CA PRO A 938 0.14 28.90 -4.02
C PRO A 938 -1.12 29.53 -4.67
N ALA A 939 -1.57 30.71 -4.24
CA ALA A 939 -2.66 31.41 -4.91
C ALA A 939 -2.20 31.93 -6.30
N ASN A 940 -3.15 32.13 -7.21
CA ASN A 940 -2.87 32.40 -8.63
C ASN A 940 -3.68 33.59 -9.15
N LEU A 941 -3.29 34.09 -10.32
CA LEU A 941 -3.95 35.20 -11.00
C LEU A 941 -4.06 34.97 -12.51
N VAL A 942 -5.04 35.62 -13.10
CA VAL A 942 -5.21 35.72 -14.56
C VAL A 942 -5.51 37.18 -14.90
N VAL A 943 -4.90 37.66 -15.99
CA VAL A 943 -5.08 39.04 -16.46
C VAL A 943 -5.85 39.03 -17.77
N SER A 944 -6.99 39.71 -17.78
CA SER A 944 -7.87 39.84 -18.95
C SER A 944 -8.38 41.28 -19.09
N PRO A 945 -8.63 41.75 -20.32
CA PRO A 945 -9.38 42.99 -20.53
C PRO A 945 -10.89 42.84 -20.21
N GLU A 946 -11.42 41.62 -20.12
CA GLU A 946 -12.85 41.31 -19.89
C GLU A 946 -13.05 40.65 -18.51
N ASN A 947 -12.59 41.31 -17.44
CA ASN A 947 -12.54 40.70 -16.11
C ASN A 947 -13.93 40.36 -15.55
N GLU A 948 -14.92 41.23 -15.74
CA GLU A 948 -16.26 41.09 -15.19
C GLU A 948 -17.00 39.89 -15.81
N HIS A 949 -16.93 39.74 -17.14
CA HIS A 949 -17.53 38.63 -17.86
C HIS A 949 -16.92 37.28 -17.44
N ILE A 950 -15.58 37.19 -17.41
CA ILE A 950 -14.87 35.98 -16.97
C ILE A 950 -15.18 35.68 -15.51
N LEU A 951 -15.21 36.68 -14.64
CA LEU A 951 -15.51 36.51 -13.22
C LEU A 951 -16.92 35.93 -13.01
N ALA A 952 -17.91 36.37 -13.79
CA ALA A 952 -19.27 35.82 -13.76
C ALA A 952 -19.27 34.31 -14.05
N ILE A 953 -18.61 33.90 -15.13
CA ILE A 953 -18.53 32.48 -15.51
C ILE A 953 -17.75 31.67 -14.47
N LEU A 954 -16.62 32.19 -13.98
CA LEU A 954 -15.75 31.49 -13.02
C LEU A 954 -16.43 31.25 -11.67
N ASN A 955 -17.32 32.13 -11.24
CA ASN A 955 -18.09 31.93 -10.00
C ASN A 955 -19.41 31.18 -10.22
N SER A 956 -19.83 30.86 -11.45
CA SER A 956 -21.08 30.15 -11.75
C SER A 956 -21.11 28.69 -11.27
N LYS A 957 -22.32 28.12 -11.18
CA LYS A 957 -22.54 26.69 -10.93
C LYS A 957 -21.97 25.79 -12.02
N ILE A 958 -21.90 26.24 -13.28
CA ILE A 958 -21.26 25.46 -14.35
C ILE A 958 -19.78 25.27 -14.04
N THR A 959 -19.08 26.34 -13.63
CA THR A 959 -17.66 26.24 -13.28
C THR A 959 -17.46 25.33 -12.07
N GLN A 960 -18.33 25.44 -11.07
CA GLN A 960 -18.31 24.52 -9.92
C GLN A 960 -18.47 23.05 -10.36
N PHE A 961 -19.45 22.75 -11.20
CA PHE A 961 -19.68 21.43 -11.75
C PHE A 961 -18.48 20.94 -12.56
N TYR A 962 -18.02 21.74 -13.52
CA TYR A 962 -16.93 21.38 -14.41
C TYR A 962 -15.60 21.14 -13.67
N ILE A 963 -15.24 22.02 -12.72
CA ILE A 963 -14.00 21.85 -11.97
C ILE A 963 -14.03 20.61 -11.07
N LYS A 964 -15.16 20.28 -10.45
CA LYS A 964 -15.30 19.04 -9.66
C LYS A 964 -14.98 17.80 -10.47
N GLN A 965 -15.21 17.84 -11.78
CA GLN A 965 -15.00 16.73 -12.70
C GLN A 965 -13.55 16.57 -13.17
N ILE A 966 -12.73 17.63 -13.09
CA ILE A 966 -11.35 17.61 -13.60
C ILE A 966 -10.28 17.81 -12.52
N ALA A 967 -10.63 18.46 -11.41
CA ALA A 967 -9.70 18.81 -10.35
C ALA A 967 -9.60 17.70 -9.30
N ALA A 968 -8.45 17.63 -8.63
CA ALA A 968 -8.28 16.78 -7.47
C ALA A 968 -9.09 17.33 -6.27
N THR A 969 -9.79 16.45 -5.58
CA THR A 969 -10.47 16.76 -4.31
C THR A 969 -9.61 16.27 -3.14
N ARG A 970 -9.52 17.08 -2.09
CA ARG A 970 -8.81 16.82 -0.83
C ARG A 970 -9.82 16.60 0.29
N GLN A 971 -9.34 16.05 1.39
CA GLN A 971 -10.12 15.79 2.60
C GLN A 971 -11.00 17.00 2.98
N GLY A 972 -12.28 16.73 3.26
CA GLY A 972 -13.24 17.75 3.67
C GLY A 972 -13.90 18.49 2.51
N GLY A 973 -13.86 17.91 1.31
CA GLY A 973 -14.50 18.46 0.10
C GLY A 973 -13.79 19.66 -0.52
N PHE A 974 -12.52 19.90 -0.17
CA PHE A 974 -11.73 20.98 -0.76
C PHE A 974 -11.25 20.60 -2.16
N ILE A 975 -11.55 21.41 -3.16
CA ILE A 975 -11.14 21.21 -4.54
C ILE A 975 -9.86 22.01 -4.82
N GLU A 976 -8.92 21.42 -5.55
CA GLU A 976 -7.72 22.12 -6.00
C GLU A 976 -7.98 22.99 -7.23
N PHE A 977 -7.94 24.31 -7.06
CA PHE A 977 -8.02 25.29 -8.15
C PHE A 977 -6.64 25.63 -8.69
N LYS A 978 -5.87 24.62 -9.13
CA LYS A 978 -4.57 24.87 -9.77
C LYS A 978 -4.74 25.48 -11.16
N PRO A 979 -3.76 26.27 -11.65
CA PRO A 979 -3.81 26.85 -12.99
C PRO A 979 -4.10 25.83 -14.10
N MET A 980 -3.53 24.61 -14.01
CA MET A 980 -3.77 23.54 -14.98
C MET A 980 -5.23 23.07 -15.09
N TYR A 981 -6.05 23.26 -14.06
CA TYR A 981 -7.48 22.93 -14.08
C TYR A 981 -8.30 24.15 -14.48
N VAL A 982 -8.01 25.31 -13.89
CA VAL A 982 -8.72 26.57 -14.17
C VAL A 982 -8.54 26.99 -15.63
N SER A 983 -7.37 26.73 -16.24
CA SER A 983 -7.10 27.03 -17.65
C SER A 983 -7.97 26.20 -18.62
N GLN A 984 -8.54 25.09 -18.18
CA GLN A 984 -9.40 24.23 -18.99
C GLN A 984 -10.89 24.61 -18.94
N ILE A 985 -11.27 25.59 -18.12
CA ILE A 985 -12.66 26.04 -18.01
C ILE A 985 -13.07 26.62 -19.37
N PRO A 986 -14.09 26.06 -20.05
CA PRO A 986 -14.51 26.56 -21.36
C PRO A 986 -15.23 27.90 -21.21
N ILE A 987 -14.80 28.94 -21.91
CA ILE A 987 -15.42 30.28 -21.92
C ILE A 987 -16.26 30.41 -23.21
N PRO A 988 -17.60 30.44 -23.12
CA PRO A 988 -18.47 30.54 -24.29
C PRO A 988 -18.40 31.93 -24.92
N THR A 989 -18.69 32.01 -26.22
CA THR A 989 -18.86 33.31 -26.88
C THR A 989 -20.19 33.91 -26.47
N ALA A 990 -20.21 35.15 -25.96
CA ALA A 990 -21.42 35.87 -25.60
C ALA A 990 -21.74 37.01 -26.58
N THR A 991 -23.03 37.31 -26.76
CA THR A 991 -23.45 38.49 -27.53
C THR A 991 -23.17 39.77 -26.74
N LYS A 992 -23.04 40.92 -27.42
CA LYS A 992 -22.86 42.23 -26.76
C LYS A 992 -23.91 42.53 -25.67
N LYS A 993 -25.15 42.08 -25.87
CA LYS A 993 -26.25 42.24 -24.90
C LYS A 993 -26.03 41.38 -23.66
N GLN A 994 -25.59 40.14 -23.83
CA GLN A 994 -25.28 39.22 -22.73
C GLN A 994 -24.04 39.67 -21.95
N HIS A 995 -22.98 40.13 -22.64
CA HIS A 995 -21.82 40.75 -22.00
C HIS A 995 -22.23 41.89 -21.06
N LYS A 996 -22.97 42.87 -21.60
CA LYS A 996 -23.42 44.03 -20.82
C LYS A 996 -24.31 43.64 -19.64
N LEU A 997 -25.16 42.62 -19.79
CA LEU A 997 -26.00 42.12 -18.70
C LEU A 997 -25.15 41.50 -17.58
N LEU A 998 -24.19 40.64 -17.92
CA LEU A 998 -23.30 40.03 -16.93
C LEU A 998 -22.44 41.09 -16.22
N GLU A 999 -21.89 42.04 -16.96
CA GLU A 999 -21.13 43.17 -16.40
C GLU A 999 -21.97 43.95 -15.36
N GLN A 1000 -23.21 44.29 -15.69
CA GLN A 1000 -24.10 45.02 -14.77
C GLN A 1000 -24.38 44.24 -13.49
N ILE A 1001 -24.64 42.93 -13.58
CA ILE A 1001 -24.90 42.10 -12.40
C ILE A 1001 -23.62 41.98 -11.55
N VAL A 1002 -22.47 41.78 -12.19
CA VAL A 1002 -21.18 41.71 -11.48
C VAL A 1002 -20.85 43.04 -10.78
N GLU A 1003 -21.05 44.17 -11.44
CA GLU A 1003 -20.85 45.50 -10.82
C GLU A 1003 -21.73 45.70 -9.59
N GLN A 1004 -22.99 45.25 -9.62
CA GLN A 1004 -23.88 45.29 -8.45
C GLN A 1004 -23.34 44.41 -7.32
N ILE A 1005 -22.94 43.17 -7.61
CA ILE A 1005 -22.34 42.25 -6.63
C ILE A 1005 -21.08 42.88 -6.01
N LEU A 1006 -20.17 43.40 -6.83
CA LEU A 1006 -18.92 44.01 -6.37
C LEU A 1006 -19.18 45.25 -5.50
N THR A 1007 -20.14 46.09 -5.88
CA THR A 1007 -20.53 47.29 -5.11
C THR A 1007 -21.09 46.92 -3.74
N VAL A 1008 -22.00 45.95 -3.69
CA VAL A 1008 -22.60 45.45 -2.45
C VAL A 1008 -21.53 44.82 -1.56
N LYS A 1009 -20.65 43.98 -2.11
CA LYS A 1009 -19.56 43.33 -1.39
C LYS A 1009 -18.46 44.28 -0.94
N GLN A 1010 -18.27 45.40 -1.63
CA GLN A 1010 -17.34 46.44 -1.21
C GLN A 1010 -17.87 47.20 0.03
N ALA A 1011 -19.20 47.40 0.12
CA ALA A 1011 -19.83 48.02 1.28
C ALA A 1011 -19.88 47.07 2.48
N ASP A 1012 -20.25 45.80 2.25
CA ASP A 1012 -20.22 44.74 3.27
C ASP A 1012 -19.74 43.41 2.63
N PRO A 1013 -18.52 42.93 2.97
CA PRO A 1013 -18.01 41.66 2.47
C PRO A 1013 -18.92 40.44 2.77
N GLN A 1014 -19.77 40.53 3.80
CA GLN A 1014 -20.69 39.46 4.20
C GLN A 1014 -22.09 39.59 3.58
N ALA A 1015 -22.37 40.63 2.79
CA ALA A 1015 -23.68 40.83 2.18
C ALA A 1015 -24.12 39.63 1.33
N ASP A 1016 -25.40 39.28 1.38
CA ASP A 1016 -25.93 38.17 0.60
C ASP A 1016 -26.13 38.57 -0.87
N THR A 1017 -25.38 37.91 -1.75
CA THR A 1017 -25.43 38.11 -3.20
C THR A 1017 -26.06 36.93 -3.93
N THR A 1018 -26.61 35.95 -3.20
CA THR A 1018 -27.17 34.72 -3.76
C THR A 1018 -28.25 34.96 -4.84
N PRO A 1019 -29.17 35.94 -4.72
CA PRO A 1019 -30.14 36.23 -5.78
C PRO A 1019 -29.49 36.69 -7.09
N LEU A 1020 -28.51 37.59 -7.02
CA LEU A 1020 -27.78 38.09 -8.20
C LEU A 1020 -26.91 36.97 -8.81
N GLU A 1021 -26.35 36.10 -7.99
CA GLU A 1021 -25.61 34.92 -8.46
C GLU A 1021 -26.53 33.93 -9.19
N ALA A 1022 -27.79 33.76 -8.76
CA ALA A 1022 -28.76 32.93 -9.46
C ALA A 1022 -29.15 33.54 -10.83
N GLU A 1023 -29.21 34.87 -10.95
CA GLU A 1023 -29.38 35.54 -12.25
C GLU A 1023 -28.18 35.31 -13.17
N ILE A 1024 -26.95 35.38 -12.64
CA ILE A 1024 -25.74 35.00 -13.39
C ILE A 1024 -25.85 33.56 -13.88
N ASP A 1025 -26.22 32.62 -13.00
CA ASP A 1025 -26.36 31.20 -13.37
C ASP A 1025 -27.35 31.02 -14.53
N GLN A 1026 -28.50 31.70 -14.53
CA GLN A 1026 -29.47 31.62 -15.64
C GLN A 1026 -28.91 32.12 -16.96
N VAL A 1027 -28.22 33.27 -16.97
CA VAL A 1027 -27.59 33.81 -18.17
C VAL A 1027 -26.47 32.88 -18.65
N VAL A 1028 -25.68 32.35 -17.71
CA VAL A 1028 -24.61 31.40 -18.01
C VAL A 1028 -25.19 30.10 -18.59
N TYR A 1029 -26.28 29.53 -18.07
CA TYR A 1029 -26.93 28.36 -18.65
C TYR A 1029 -27.35 28.57 -20.10
N GLN A 1030 -27.84 29.77 -20.43
CA GLN A 1030 -28.18 30.14 -21.80
C GLN A 1030 -26.94 30.22 -22.71
N LEU A 1031 -25.80 30.74 -22.20
CA LEU A 1031 -24.55 30.78 -22.96
C LEU A 1031 -24.03 29.39 -23.34
N TYR A 1032 -24.29 28.38 -22.51
CA TYR A 1032 -23.93 26.98 -22.79
C TYR A 1032 -25.05 26.17 -23.45
N ASN A 1033 -26.15 26.81 -23.88
CA ASN A 1033 -27.29 26.16 -24.51
C ASN A 1033 -27.80 24.92 -23.73
N LEU A 1034 -27.92 25.06 -22.41
CA LEU A 1034 -28.29 23.93 -21.55
C LEU A 1034 -29.79 23.63 -21.55
N THR A 1035 -30.14 22.34 -21.51
CA THR A 1035 -31.52 21.87 -21.31
C THR A 1035 -31.90 21.86 -19.83
N ALA A 1036 -33.19 21.69 -19.52
CA ALA A 1036 -33.66 21.60 -18.15
C ALA A 1036 -33.07 20.39 -17.40
N GLU A 1037 -32.88 19.27 -18.11
CA GLU A 1037 -32.26 18.04 -17.60
C GLU A 1037 -30.78 18.26 -17.27
N GLU A 1038 -30.02 18.90 -18.17
CA GLU A 1038 -28.61 19.22 -17.95
C GLU A 1038 -28.42 20.21 -16.79
N ILE A 1039 -29.33 21.18 -16.64
CA ILE A 1039 -29.33 22.09 -15.49
C ILE A 1039 -29.56 21.31 -14.20
N LYS A 1040 -30.49 20.34 -14.16
CA LYS A 1040 -30.70 19.49 -12.97
C LYS A 1040 -29.45 18.70 -12.59
N ILE A 1041 -28.70 18.18 -13.57
CA ILE A 1041 -27.40 17.52 -13.37
C ILE A 1041 -26.42 18.50 -12.71
N ILE A 1042 -26.25 19.70 -13.27
CA ILE A 1042 -25.33 20.73 -12.77
C ILE A 1042 -25.69 21.21 -11.36
N GLU A 1043 -26.99 21.35 -11.08
CA GLU A 1043 -27.48 21.79 -9.77
C GLU A 1043 -27.48 20.69 -8.71
N GLY A 1044 -27.16 19.43 -9.07
CA GLY A 1044 -27.21 18.28 -8.16
C GLY A 1044 -28.63 17.95 -7.70
N LYS A 1045 -29.65 18.27 -8.52
CA LYS A 1045 -31.08 18.01 -8.25
C LYS A 1045 -31.59 16.69 -8.85
N GLN A 1046 -30.75 15.96 -9.56
CA GLN A 1046 -30.99 14.55 -9.80
C GLN A 1046 -30.62 13.78 -8.54
N SER A 1047 -31.51 12.88 -8.12
CA SER A 1047 -31.12 11.73 -7.31
C SER A 1047 -29.87 11.14 -7.95
N ARG A 1048 -28.80 10.93 -7.17
CA ARG A 1048 -27.59 10.22 -7.63
C ARG A 1048 -27.85 8.72 -7.82
N TYR A 1049 -29.07 8.37 -8.18
CA TYR A 1049 -29.63 7.03 -8.30
C TYR A 1049 -30.71 7.08 -9.36
#